data_AF-A0A955NM55-F1
#
_entry.id   AF-A0A955NM55-F1
#
_cell.length_a   1.000
_cell.length_b   1.000
_cell.length_c   1.000
_cell.angle_alpha   90.00
_cell.angle_beta   90.00
_cell.angle_gamma   90.00
#
_symmetry.space_group_name_H-M   'P 1'
#
loop_
_entity.id
_entity.type
_entity.pdbx_description
1 polymer ?
#
loop_
_entity_poly.entity_id
_entity_poly.type
_entity_poly.pdbx_seq_one_letter_code
_entity_poly.pdbx_strand_id
1 'polypeptide(L)'
;MPFEVSGGSMLGFLFLFSALSPGYSLEEEKGNLLIEFGHGRPPGVVELLNPDMVREVVRNGEPAIEIERGNDPYKKVEWLFRLKNPLSQEEERLVLEIEFFDEGAGVIQPMLLRDDRFTGEWMRPSRSVSFTRLNTRKVRRALFEFEIPSVDWQNARNPHLKIVGLQYLKSMRLLTVTQDLEWEELAAAVPIEVTPIVKLERPMEITCTVGIEDVGNPPSLSNSLENIREYAPLAKVLGFTSIECFVRWDMLEPSPGHFDFSHYDQIVEAIQEYGLKWYPNLVITSAFALPGWYFEDASNLGFTCLEHGESNQVPSIWNSRNRDHVTRVLKAFGEHYEPMGVLEAVRLGPSGNFGEAQYPAGAGKSLGHQGISMHAHIGWWAGDAYAQEEFQEFLNERHGSIQTLNQAWETNFVSFQEIKPQLPETYRTSRGRLDMTEWYTDSMTKWCDFWAQEARKAMPKTQIYQSSGGWGYREAGTDFTAQAKSMKGISGGIRLTNETDSFEQNVYATRLAATAARLYGIGLGYEPAGFHSARGVVARFFSTASTNGSNLYTRHSVLFNDDYAVENWLRYYHLLDLRQSPVVDVAVYYPETMNQLDDGTFRHLYAWGFNSRAAEVRRRVDVDYLDERLIREGFLDRYSVLVFCWGKVIPSDVEQIVDRWLRAGGTVIFPTYPRGPYETVEGDTSVFLSWERGDTGDGSFFRFQGDMEPISLYGDFIEGVLKEVPRLHPWTKQAMKIQHPPRVFFSILEDGQVLALNYSDESARILLKEESSEVLPPFSIKVLELPLFTD
;
A
#
# COMPACT_ATOMS: atom_id res chain seq x y z
N MET A 1 66.45 -21.47 36.90
CA MET A 1 67.44 -20.38 36.91
C MET A 1 66.70 -19.06 36.94
N PRO A 2 67.08 -18.14 37.83
CA PRO A 2 66.32 -17.98 39.07
C PRO A 2 65.96 -16.51 39.38
N PHE A 3 65.13 -16.32 40.40
CA PHE A 3 65.35 -15.46 41.59
C PHE A 3 64.09 -15.66 42.47
N GLU A 4 64.15 -16.49 43.53
CA GLU A 4 64.53 -16.16 44.93
C GLU A 4 63.73 -14.99 45.55
N VAL A 5 63.33 -14.92 46.82
CA VAL A 5 63.08 -15.82 47.98
C VAL A 5 62.75 -14.84 49.13
N SER A 6 62.13 -15.35 50.21
CA SER A 6 61.99 -14.77 51.58
C SER A 6 60.67 -14.05 51.88
N GLY A 7 60.00 -14.30 53.00
CA GLY A 7 60.27 -15.23 54.09
C GLY A 7 59.42 -14.88 55.33
N GLY A 8 58.96 -15.93 56.04
CA GLY A 8 58.61 -15.95 57.48
C GLY A 8 57.36 -15.17 57.93
N SER A 9 56.60 -15.56 58.95
CA SER A 9 56.66 -16.68 59.91
C SER A 9 55.30 -16.81 60.61
N MET A 10 54.99 -18.04 61.03
CA MET A 10 53.86 -18.48 61.87
C MET A 10 53.74 -17.79 63.24
N LEU A 11 52.50 -17.83 63.77
CA LEU A 11 52.01 -18.02 65.16
C LEU A 11 50.79 -17.09 65.35
N GLY A 12 49.55 -17.52 65.59
CA GLY A 12 49.04 -18.68 66.30
C GLY A 12 48.27 -18.17 67.52
N PHE A 13 46.93 -18.22 67.54
CA PHE A 13 46.08 -18.72 68.64
C PHE A 13 44.58 -18.46 68.39
N LEU A 14 43.77 -19.44 68.81
CA LEU A 14 42.31 -19.52 68.80
C LEU A 14 41.63 -18.42 69.64
N PHE A 15 40.41 -18.00 69.26
CA PHE A 15 39.12 -18.33 69.94
C PHE A 15 37.92 -17.50 69.39
N LEU A 16 36.87 -18.22 68.96
CA LEU A 16 35.41 -18.04 69.18
C LEU A 16 34.62 -16.76 68.76
N PHE A 17 33.48 -17.05 68.08
CA PHE A 17 32.21 -16.32 67.89
C PHE A 17 32.26 -14.94 67.17
N SER A 18 31.55 -14.74 66.07
CA SER A 18 30.09 -14.61 66.06
C SER A 18 29.57 -14.44 64.61
N ALA A 19 28.32 -14.84 64.41
CA ALA A 19 27.56 -14.69 63.17
C ALA A 19 27.28 -13.22 62.85
N LEU A 20 27.57 -12.79 61.62
CA LEU A 20 26.93 -11.66 60.96
C LEU A 20 26.92 -11.92 59.44
N SER A 21 25.72 -11.99 58.88
CA SER A 21 25.44 -12.02 57.45
C SER A 21 26.02 -10.78 56.75
N PRO A 22 26.60 -10.89 55.55
CA PRO A 22 26.78 -9.72 54.70
C PRO A 22 25.45 -9.49 53.99
N GLY A 23 24.70 -8.49 54.47
CA GLY A 23 23.69 -7.84 53.65
C GLY A 23 24.39 -7.22 52.44
N TYR A 24 23.99 -7.67 51.25
CA TYR A 24 24.27 -6.94 50.03
C TYR A 24 23.56 -5.59 50.13
N SER A 25 24.33 -4.52 50.31
CA SER A 25 23.86 -3.16 50.08
C SER A 25 23.66 -2.99 48.58
N LEU A 26 22.41 -2.77 48.18
CA LEU A 26 22.07 -2.18 46.89
C LEU A 26 22.83 -0.85 46.78
N GLU A 27 23.71 -0.76 45.78
CA GLU A 27 24.23 0.53 45.30
C GLU A 27 23.05 1.43 44.94
N GLU A 28 23.20 2.72 45.23
CA GLU A 28 22.24 3.79 44.97
C GLU A 28 21.59 3.64 43.59
N GLU A 29 20.31 3.28 43.55
CA GLU A 29 19.53 3.24 42.31
C GLU A 29 19.47 4.65 41.71
N LYS A 30 20.02 4.80 40.51
CA LYS A 30 19.82 5.96 39.67
C LYS A 30 18.33 6.04 39.31
N GLY A 31 17.63 7.01 39.91
CA GLY A 31 16.18 7.24 39.77
C GLY A 31 15.39 6.70 40.96
N ASN A 32 14.42 7.47 41.48
CA ASN A 32 13.54 6.98 42.55
C ASN A 32 12.63 5.89 41.96
N LEU A 33 12.99 4.62 42.14
CA LEU A 33 12.20 3.48 41.71
C LEU A 33 10.83 3.51 42.40
N LEU A 34 9.76 3.62 41.61
CA LEU A 34 8.39 3.62 42.13
C LEU A 34 7.84 2.20 42.21
N ILE A 35 8.09 1.41 41.16
CA ILE A 35 7.37 0.16 40.91
C ILE A 35 8.26 -0.81 40.11
N GLU A 36 8.21 -2.09 40.46
CA GLU A 36 8.90 -3.17 39.76
C GLU A 36 7.99 -4.40 39.55
N PHE A 37 8.10 -5.05 38.40
CA PHE A 37 7.43 -6.30 38.04
C PHE A 37 8.36 -7.20 37.21
N GLY A 38 8.31 -8.51 37.39
CA GLY A 38 9.12 -9.45 36.61
C GLY A 38 9.16 -10.86 37.19
N HIS A 39 9.85 -11.78 36.49
CA HIS A 39 9.98 -13.18 36.92
C HIS A 39 10.58 -13.30 38.33
N GLY A 40 9.94 -14.07 39.21
CA GLY A 40 10.42 -14.35 40.56
C GLY A 40 10.37 -13.15 41.54
N ARG A 41 9.75 -12.03 41.17
CA ARG A 41 9.60 -10.85 42.03
C ARG A 41 8.19 -10.78 42.63
N PRO A 42 8.03 -10.55 43.94
CA PRO A 42 6.71 -10.48 44.56
C PRO A 42 5.88 -9.32 43.97
N PRO A 43 4.57 -9.50 43.69
CA PRO A 43 3.70 -8.47 43.13
C PRO A 43 3.33 -7.42 44.19
N GLY A 44 4.31 -6.61 44.57
CA GLY A 44 4.17 -5.61 45.63
C GLY A 44 3.26 -4.45 45.22
N VAL A 45 3.47 -3.89 44.01
CA VAL A 45 2.87 -2.59 43.63
C VAL A 45 2.22 -2.57 42.23
N VAL A 46 2.41 -3.58 41.37
CA VAL A 46 1.53 -3.80 40.19
C VAL A 46 0.86 -5.16 40.19
N GLU A 47 -0.31 -5.18 39.58
CA GLU A 47 -1.13 -6.34 39.28
C GLU A 47 -1.22 -6.51 37.76
N LEU A 48 -0.94 -7.72 37.28
CA LEU A 48 -1.24 -8.13 35.92
C LEU A 48 -2.72 -8.56 35.86
N LEU A 49 -3.50 -7.94 34.98
CA LEU A 49 -4.96 -8.10 34.90
C LEU A 49 -5.41 -9.29 34.04
N ASN A 50 -4.52 -9.82 33.21
CA ASN A 50 -4.75 -10.99 32.35
C ASN A 50 -3.71 -12.10 32.58
N PRO A 51 -3.57 -12.62 33.81
CA PRO A 51 -2.56 -13.63 34.15
C PRO A 51 -2.80 -14.99 33.48
N ASP A 52 -4.03 -15.24 33.02
CA ASP A 52 -4.43 -16.43 32.27
C ASP A 52 -3.84 -16.48 30.86
N MET A 53 -3.45 -15.34 30.29
CA MET A 53 -2.81 -15.23 28.98
C MET A 53 -1.29 -15.35 29.02
N VAL A 54 -0.68 -15.55 30.20
CA VAL A 54 0.78 -15.55 30.35
C VAL A 54 1.31 -16.83 30.98
N ARG A 55 2.57 -17.14 30.70
CA ARG A 55 3.29 -18.25 31.33
C ARG A 55 4.77 -17.94 31.51
N GLU A 56 5.38 -18.48 32.55
CA GLU A 56 6.82 -18.40 32.73
C GLU A 56 7.53 -19.33 31.73
N VAL A 57 8.60 -18.82 31.12
CA VAL A 57 9.42 -19.53 30.15
C VAL A 57 10.90 -19.26 30.38
N VAL A 58 11.75 -20.14 29.88
CA VAL A 58 13.20 -19.92 29.81
C VAL A 58 13.59 -19.86 28.33
N ARG A 59 14.23 -18.77 27.92
CA ARG A 59 14.71 -18.55 26.55
C ARG A 59 16.22 -18.35 26.57
N ASN A 60 16.97 -19.24 25.92
CA ASN A 60 18.45 -19.23 25.96
C ASN A 60 19.05 -19.13 27.37
N GLY A 61 18.42 -19.76 28.37
CA GLY A 61 18.85 -19.71 29.77
C GLY A 61 18.39 -18.47 30.54
N GLU A 62 17.76 -17.50 29.87
CA GLU A 62 17.18 -16.31 30.48
C GLU A 62 15.72 -16.56 30.87
N PRO A 63 15.32 -16.34 32.13
CA PRO A 63 13.92 -16.42 32.53
C PRO A 63 13.14 -15.23 31.96
N ALA A 64 11.93 -15.49 31.49
CA ALA A 64 11.01 -14.48 30.99
C ALA A 64 9.55 -14.92 31.20
N ILE A 65 8.62 -13.99 31.01
CA ILE A 65 7.19 -14.23 30.96
C ILE A 65 6.77 -14.08 29.50
N GLU A 66 6.14 -15.12 28.95
CA GLU A 66 5.58 -15.14 27.60
C GLU A 66 4.08 -14.87 27.66
N ILE A 67 3.56 -13.99 26.80
CA ILE A 67 2.12 -13.81 26.57
C ILE A 67 1.66 -14.63 25.36
N GLU A 68 0.40 -15.04 25.30
CA GLU A 68 -0.16 -15.70 24.12
C GLU A 68 -0.02 -14.86 22.83
N ARG A 69 0.01 -15.52 21.67
CA ARG A 69 0.08 -14.85 20.37
C ARG A 69 -1.31 -14.55 19.83
N GLY A 70 -1.45 -13.42 19.14
CA GLY A 70 -2.70 -13.05 18.49
C GLY A 70 -3.05 -13.98 17.33
N ASN A 71 -4.35 -14.24 17.16
CA ASN A 71 -4.89 -14.98 16.02
C ASN A 71 -6.07 -14.26 15.34
N ASP A 72 -6.43 -13.08 15.85
CA ASP A 72 -7.52 -12.24 15.36
C ASP A 72 -6.91 -11.01 14.66
N PRO A 73 -7.19 -10.78 13.37
CA PRO A 73 -6.64 -9.64 12.64
C PRO A 73 -7.16 -8.28 13.13
N TYR A 74 -8.21 -8.24 13.96
CA TYR A 74 -8.82 -7.02 14.47
C TYR A 74 -8.55 -6.76 15.96
N LYS A 75 -7.99 -7.74 16.68
CA LYS A 75 -7.71 -7.61 18.12
C LYS A 75 -6.25 -7.90 18.41
N LYS A 76 -5.58 -6.91 19.00
CA LYS A 76 -4.21 -7.06 19.47
C LYS A 76 -4.20 -7.77 20.82
N VAL A 77 -3.18 -8.60 21.04
CA VAL A 77 -2.87 -9.10 22.37
C VAL A 77 -2.15 -8.00 23.16
N GLU A 78 -2.61 -7.76 24.38
CA GLU A 78 -2.13 -6.67 25.23
C GLU A 78 -1.70 -7.22 26.60
N TRP A 79 -0.58 -6.75 27.13
CA TRP A 79 -0.29 -6.84 28.55
C TRP A 79 -1.10 -5.77 29.28
N LEU A 80 -1.85 -6.16 30.32
CA LEU A 80 -2.73 -5.24 31.04
C LEU A 80 -2.30 -5.11 32.49
N PHE A 81 -1.93 -3.91 32.93
CA PHE A 81 -1.44 -3.69 34.29
C PHE A 81 -2.28 -2.67 35.07
N ARG A 82 -2.37 -2.90 36.39
CA ARG A 82 -2.93 -1.99 37.39
C ARG A 82 -1.89 -1.69 38.46
N LEU A 83 -1.77 -0.41 38.82
CA LEU A 83 -0.84 0.06 39.85
C LEU A 83 -1.58 0.17 41.19
N LYS A 84 -1.09 -0.45 42.26
CA LYS A 84 -1.79 -0.58 43.56
C LYS A 84 -1.71 0.69 44.42
N ASN A 85 -0.59 1.42 44.39
CA ASN A 85 -0.42 2.73 45.02
C ASN A 85 -0.01 3.70 43.91
N PRO A 86 -0.93 4.55 43.43
CA PRO A 86 -0.71 5.24 42.16
C PRO A 86 0.29 6.38 42.24
N LEU A 87 0.78 6.75 41.06
CA LEU A 87 1.69 7.86 40.78
C LEU A 87 1.26 9.12 41.55
N SER A 88 2.21 9.76 42.24
CA SER A 88 1.99 11.07 42.86
C SER A 88 1.75 12.12 41.79
N GLN A 89 0.79 13.04 42.00
CA GLN A 89 0.62 14.22 41.14
C GLN A 89 1.74 15.26 41.32
N GLU A 90 2.66 15.06 42.27
CA GLU A 90 3.83 15.93 42.45
C GLU A 90 4.90 15.71 41.38
N GLU A 91 4.86 14.57 40.69
CA GLU A 91 5.76 14.19 39.61
C GLU A 91 5.16 14.64 38.26
N GLU A 92 5.93 15.35 37.42
CA GLU A 92 5.44 15.78 36.10
C GLU A 92 5.63 14.71 35.02
N ARG A 93 6.61 13.81 35.20
CA ARG A 93 7.05 12.83 34.20
C ARG A 93 7.34 11.48 34.82
N LEU A 94 7.26 10.46 33.98
CA LEU A 94 7.50 9.08 34.34
C LEU A 94 8.26 8.39 33.21
N VAL A 95 9.23 7.56 33.56
CA VAL A 95 9.96 6.71 32.62
C VAL A 95 9.63 5.25 32.90
N LEU A 96 9.07 4.56 31.92
CA LEU A 96 8.91 3.12 31.90
C LEU A 96 10.16 2.50 31.28
N GLU A 97 10.86 1.70 32.07
CA GLU A 97 11.93 0.84 31.59
C GLU A 97 11.41 -0.59 31.44
N ILE A 98 11.68 -1.20 30.29
CA ILE A 98 11.33 -2.59 30.01
C ILE A 98 12.60 -3.35 29.67
N GLU A 99 12.87 -4.43 30.41
CA GLU A 99 13.82 -5.47 30.03
C GLU A 99 13.07 -6.64 29.40
N PHE A 100 13.52 -7.07 28.24
CA PHE A 100 12.83 -8.08 27.45
C PHE A 100 13.82 -9.03 26.77
N PHE A 101 13.39 -10.27 26.56
CA PHE A 101 14.14 -11.19 25.72
C PHE A 101 13.79 -10.93 24.25
N ASP A 102 14.76 -10.44 23.49
CA ASP A 102 14.55 -9.97 22.12
C ASP A 102 14.50 -11.14 21.13
N GLU A 103 13.30 -11.67 20.96
CA GLU A 103 12.98 -12.73 20.01
C GLU A 103 11.74 -12.35 19.18
N GLY A 104 11.83 -12.63 17.88
CA GLY A 104 10.83 -12.18 16.89
C GLY A 104 11.09 -10.75 16.44
N ALA A 105 10.10 -10.14 15.79
CA ALA A 105 10.19 -8.82 15.19
C ALA A 105 8.93 -8.01 15.52
N GLY A 106 9.05 -6.68 15.63
CA GLY A 106 7.93 -5.77 15.87
C GLY A 106 8.30 -4.61 16.78
N VAL A 107 7.30 -3.83 17.19
CA VAL A 107 7.47 -2.59 17.96
C VAL A 107 6.78 -2.70 19.31
N ILE A 108 7.53 -2.47 20.39
CA ILE A 108 7.01 -2.42 21.77
C ILE A 108 6.28 -1.09 21.95
N GLN A 109 4.98 -1.15 22.25
CA GLN A 109 4.08 0.00 22.31
C GLN A 109 3.42 0.07 23.69
N PRO A 110 4.09 0.64 24.70
CA PRO A 110 3.45 0.93 25.97
C PRO A 110 2.51 2.14 25.83
N MET A 111 1.40 2.10 26.54
CA MET A 111 0.40 3.16 26.55
C MET A 111 -0.12 3.36 27.98
N LEU A 112 -0.13 4.61 28.44
CA LEU A 112 -0.51 4.99 29.79
C LEU A 112 -1.94 5.55 29.80
N LEU A 113 -2.77 5.17 30.78
CA LEU A 113 -4.16 5.61 30.87
C LEU A 113 -4.21 7.13 31.03
N ARG A 114 -4.87 7.81 30.10
CA ARG A 114 -5.04 9.27 30.08
C ARG A 114 -6.42 9.69 30.58
N ASP A 115 -7.45 8.91 30.28
CA ASP A 115 -8.83 9.16 30.67
C ASP A 115 -9.53 7.84 30.97
N ASP A 116 -10.19 7.72 32.13
CA ASP A 116 -10.90 6.51 32.56
C ASP A 116 -12.39 6.46 32.13
N ARG A 117 -12.87 7.46 31.39
CA ARG A 117 -14.26 7.47 30.92
C ARG A 117 -14.48 6.44 29.82
N PHE A 118 -15.71 5.91 29.77
CA PHE A 118 -16.16 4.92 28.77
C PHE A 118 -15.23 3.70 28.68
N THR A 119 -14.61 3.49 27.50
CA THR A 119 -13.69 2.40 27.20
C THR A 119 -12.24 2.71 27.56
N GLY A 120 -11.97 3.88 28.15
CA GLY A 120 -10.64 4.42 28.40
C GLY A 120 -10.01 5.08 27.17
N GLU A 121 -9.18 6.11 27.41
CA GLU A 121 -8.24 6.69 26.44
C GLU A 121 -6.83 6.52 26.99
N TRP A 122 -5.89 6.06 26.16
CA TRP A 122 -4.49 5.90 26.53
C TRP A 122 -3.59 6.78 25.67
N MET A 123 -2.57 7.36 26.29
CA MET A 123 -1.54 8.14 25.62
C MET A 123 -0.30 7.30 25.32
N ARG A 124 0.37 7.66 24.23
CA ARG A 124 1.68 7.11 23.84
C ARG A 124 2.81 7.89 24.54
N PRO A 125 4.01 7.30 24.62
CA PRO A 125 5.17 7.99 25.18
C PRO A 125 5.55 9.23 24.37
N SER A 126 6.09 10.25 25.05
CA SER A 126 6.65 11.47 24.45
C SER A 126 8.04 11.24 23.85
N ARG A 127 8.81 10.30 24.42
CA ARG A 127 10.17 9.93 24.00
C ARG A 127 10.34 8.41 24.13
N SER A 128 11.05 7.77 23.20
CA SER A 128 11.29 6.32 23.24
C SER A 128 12.64 5.97 22.64
N VAL A 129 13.28 4.90 23.13
CA VAL A 129 14.55 4.38 22.60
C VAL A 129 14.64 2.86 22.75
N SER A 130 15.28 2.19 21.78
CA SER A 130 15.48 0.74 21.73
C SER A 130 14.19 -0.08 21.79
N PHE A 131 13.11 0.47 21.22
CA PHE A 131 11.75 -0.07 21.34
C PHE A 131 11.41 -1.14 20.29
N THR A 132 12.34 -1.44 19.38
CA THR A 132 12.15 -2.47 18.34
C THR A 132 12.69 -3.83 18.76
N ARG A 133 11.93 -4.88 18.47
CA ARG A 133 12.40 -6.27 18.56
C ARG A 133 13.10 -6.65 17.28
N LEU A 134 14.35 -7.07 17.40
CA LEU A 134 15.27 -7.28 16.29
C LEU A 134 15.77 -8.74 16.22
N ASN A 135 15.14 -9.64 16.99
CA ASN A 135 15.47 -11.05 17.06
C ASN A 135 16.95 -11.32 17.42
N THR A 136 17.54 -10.48 18.28
CA THR A 136 18.95 -10.64 18.69
C THR A 136 19.18 -11.85 19.59
N ARG A 137 18.12 -12.47 20.12
CA ARG A 137 18.13 -13.62 21.05
C ARG A 137 18.91 -13.35 22.34
N LYS A 138 18.92 -12.07 22.76
CA LYS A 138 19.56 -11.56 23.97
C LYS A 138 18.55 -10.74 24.78
N VAL A 139 18.86 -10.51 26.05
CA VAL A 139 18.13 -9.53 26.85
C VAL A 139 18.50 -8.13 26.36
N ARG A 140 17.49 -7.33 26.07
CA ARG A 140 17.60 -5.91 25.71
C ARG A 140 16.71 -5.08 26.61
N ARG A 141 16.94 -3.77 26.58
CA ARG A 141 16.28 -2.80 27.43
C ARG A 141 15.78 -1.63 26.60
N ALA A 142 14.57 -1.16 26.90
CA ALA A 142 13.93 -0.02 26.25
C ALA A 142 13.44 0.99 27.30
N LEU A 143 13.45 2.28 26.95
CA LEU A 143 12.92 3.37 27.78
C LEU A 143 11.79 4.08 27.05
N PHE A 144 10.77 4.49 27.82
CA PHE A 144 9.60 5.20 27.35
C PHE A 144 9.23 6.29 28.34
N GLU A 145 9.26 7.56 27.92
CA GLU A 145 8.89 8.71 28.76
C GLU A 145 7.40 9.03 28.56
N PHE A 146 6.69 9.32 29.65
CA PHE A 146 5.30 9.78 29.65
C PHE A 146 5.19 11.04 30.51
N GLU A 147 4.34 11.97 30.07
CA GLU A 147 3.75 12.95 30.99
C GLU A 147 2.74 12.23 31.88
N ILE A 148 2.67 12.57 33.17
CA ILE A 148 1.72 11.92 34.09
C ILE A 148 0.33 12.55 33.91
N PRO A 149 -0.68 11.80 33.43
CA PRO A 149 -2.01 12.33 33.23
C PRO A 149 -2.77 12.46 34.56
N SER A 150 -3.68 13.43 34.60
CA SER A 150 -4.58 13.66 35.74
C SER A 150 -5.73 12.66 35.72
N VAL A 151 -5.49 11.47 36.28
CA VAL A 151 -6.46 10.38 36.42
C VAL A 151 -6.67 10.10 37.91
N ASP A 152 -7.91 9.77 38.30
CA ASP A 152 -8.17 9.13 39.59
C ASP A 152 -7.71 7.66 39.52
N TRP A 153 -6.40 7.49 39.58
CA TRP A 153 -5.74 6.19 39.46
C TRP A 153 -6.19 5.17 40.50
N GLN A 154 -6.69 5.62 41.65
CA GLN A 154 -7.12 4.70 42.70
C GLN A 154 -8.47 4.05 42.35
N ASN A 155 -9.36 4.81 41.70
CA ASN A 155 -10.70 4.34 41.33
C ASN A 155 -10.86 4.01 39.84
N ALA A 156 -9.78 4.10 39.05
CA ALA A 156 -9.81 3.83 37.62
C ALA A 156 -10.30 2.40 37.32
N ARG A 157 -11.24 2.29 36.39
CA ARG A 157 -11.84 1.01 35.98
C ARG A 157 -10.98 0.33 34.92
N ASN A 158 -10.38 1.10 34.03
CA ASN A 158 -9.56 0.62 32.93
C ASN A 158 -8.11 0.30 33.37
N PRO A 159 -7.37 -0.56 32.64
CA PRO A 159 -5.95 -0.79 32.86
C PRO A 159 -5.14 0.51 32.87
N HIS A 160 -4.25 0.66 33.86
CA HIS A 160 -3.40 1.85 34.00
C HIS A 160 -2.31 1.90 32.93
N LEU A 161 -1.71 0.75 32.63
CA LEU A 161 -0.68 0.59 31.61
C LEU A 161 -1.07 -0.58 30.71
N LYS A 162 -0.98 -0.34 29.40
CA LYS A 162 -1.07 -1.36 28.36
C LYS A 162 0.26 -1.49 27.66
N ILE A 163 0.68 -2.70 27.32
CA ILE A 163 1.83 -2.91 26.42
C ILE A 163 1.40 -3.84 25.30
N VAL A 164 1.61 -3.39 24.07
CA VAL A 164 1.44 -4.20 22.85
C VAL A 164 2.80 -4.44 22.23
N GLY A 165 2.99 -5.53 21.49
CA GLY A 165 4.22 -5.72 20.73
C GLY A 165 5.38 -6.30 21.53
N LEU A 166 5.11 -6.86 22.71
CA LEU A 166 6.12 -7.44 23.60
C LEU A 166 5.82 -8.92 23.83
N GLN A 167 6.62 -9.81 23.26
CA GLN A 167 6.38 -11.26 23.39
C GLN A 167 6.91 -11.84 24.70
N TYR A 168 8.09 -11.38 25.16
CA TYR A 168 8.82 -11.95 26.28
C TYR A 168 9.28 -10.85 27.23
N LEU A 169 8.54 -10.65 28.32
CA LEU A 169 8.86 -9.68 29.36
C LEU A 169 9.78 -10.32 30.42
N LYS A 170 10.96 -9.74 30.67
CA LYS A 170 11.83 -10.17 31.77
C LYS A 170 11.51 -9.39 33.05
N SER A 171 11.52 -8.08 32.94
CA SER A 171 11.23 -7.14 34.02
C SER A 171 10.75 -5.81 33.46
N MET A 172 10.00 -5.06 34.26
CA MET A 172 9.75 -3.64 34.01
C MET A 172 9.84 -2.83 35.30
N ARG A 173 10.29 -1.58 35.15
CA ARG A 173 10.44 -0.60 36.22
C ARG A 173 9.76 0.71 35.83
N LEU A 174 9.09 1.36 36.78
CA LEU A 174 8.60 2.72 36.62
C LEU A 174 9.45 3.66 37.48
N LEU A 175 10.02 4.67 36.84
CA LEU A 175 10.96 5.62 37.39
C LEU A 175 10.41 7.04 37.24
N THR A 176 10.83 7.94 38.12
CA THR A 176 10.45 9.37 38.07
C THR A 176 11.39 10.20 37.20
N VAL A 177 12.64 9.78 37.11
CA VAL A 177 13.68 10.42 36.31
C VAL A 177 14.71 9.38 35.88
N THR A 178 15.32 9.60 34.72
CA THR A 178 16.49 8.87 34.22
C THR A 178 17.54 9.89 33.77
N GLN A 179 18.81 9.48 33.67
CA GLN A 179 19.86 10.38 33.21
C GLN A 179 19.86 10.41 31.66
N ASP A 180 20.07 11.56 31.02
CA ASP A 180 20.15 11.63 29.55
C ASP A 180 21.23 10.70 28.97
N LEU A 181 22.33 10.49 29.71
CA LEU A 181 23.36 9.51 29.37
C LEU A 181 22.79 8.09 29.18
N GLU A 182 21.78 7.68 29.95
CA GLU A 182 21.17 6.35 29.82
C GLU A 182 20.36 6.23 28.51
N TRP A 183 19.75 7.32 28.04
CA TRP A 183 19.08 7.37 26.73
C TRP A 183 20.09 7.29 25.60
N GLU A 184 21.20 8.02 25.70
CA GLU A 184 22.28 8.01 24.71
C GLU A 184 22.97 6.64 24.64
N GLU A 185 23.25 6.01 25.78
CA GLU A 185 23.82 4.66 25.86
C GLU A 185 22.89 3.62 25.22
N LEU A 186 21.58 3.70 25.47
CA LEU A 186 20.61 2.78 24.85
C LEU A 186 20.42 3.03 23.35
N ALA A 187 20.46 4.30 22.93
CA ALA A 187 20.44 4.66 21.52
C ALA A 187 21.65 4.09 20.79
N ALA A 188 22.85 4.26 21.35
CA ALA A 188 24.09 3.71 20.80
C ALA A 188 24.12 2.17 20.83
N ALA A 189 23.37 1.54 21.72
CA ALA A 189 23.25 0.09 21.83
C ALA A 189 22.20 -0.52 20.88
N VAL A 190 21.44 0.28 20.12
CA VAL A 190 20.54 -0.26 19.09
C VAL A 190 21.38 -0.98 18.02
N PRO A 191 21.13 -2.28 17.77
CA PRO A 191 21.93 -3.05 16.82
C PRO A 191 21.93 -2.49 15.40
N ILE A 192 23.12 -2.18 14.88
CA ILE A 192 23.33 -1.82 13.47
C ILE A 192 23.35 -3.09 12.60
N GLU A 193 24.17 -4.07 12.99
CA GLU A 193 24.25 -5.36 12.30
C GLU A 193 23.20 -6.33 12.86
N VAL A 194 22.19 -6.61 12.04
CA VAL A 194 21.13 -7.59 12.33
C VAL A 194 21.07 -8.65 11.24
N THR A 195 20.67 -9.86 11.63
CA THR A 195 20.44 -10.97 10.69
C THR A 195 18.96 -10.98 10.28
N PRO A 196 18.63 -10.87 8.98
CA PRO A 196 17.26 -11.04 8.50
C PRO A 196 16.69 -12.40 8.92
N ILE A 197 15.46 -12.41 9.45
CA ILE A 197 14.73 -13.66 9.77
C ILE A 197 14.31 -14.36 8.48
N VAL A 198 13.95 -13.56 7.47
CA VAL A 198 13.49 -14.01 6.16
C VAL A 198 14.37 -13.44 5.06
N LYS A 199 14.56 -14.21 3.99
CA LYS A 199 15.28 -13.83 2.78
C LYS A 199 14.61 -14.52 1.60
N LEU A 200 14.63 -13.87 0.45
CA LEU A 200 14.17 -14.44 -0.81
C LEU A 200 15.31 -15.10 -1.57
N GLU A 201 15.03 -16.22 -2.22
CA GLU A 201 15.93 -16.84 -3.19
C GLU A 201 15.90 -16.10 -4.53
N ARG A 202 14.72 -15.56 -4.90
CA ARG A 202 14.49 -14.72 -6.07
C ARG A 202 14.23 -13.26 -5.62
N PRO A 203 15.26 -12.39 -5.68
CA PRO A 203 15.15 -11.02 -5.21
C PRO A 203 13.99 -10.23 -5.87
N MET A 204 13.42 -9.30 -5.10
CA MET A 204 12.56 -8.22 -5.58
C MET A 204 12.75 -7.00 -4.67
N GLU A 205 12.19 -5.87 -5.09
CA GLU A 205 12.20 -4.64 -4.32
C GLU A 205 11.15 -4.73 -3.21
N ILE A 206 11.59 -4.71 -1.96
CA ILE A 206 10.70 -4.76 -0.80
C ILE A 206 10.98 -3.52 0.03
N THR A 207 10.02 -2.59 0.02
CA THR A 207 10.26 -1.21 0.44
C THR A 207 9.36 -0.84 1.61
N CYS A 208 9.87 -0.05 2.56
CA CYS A 208 9.02 0.54 3.59
C CYS A 208 9.41 1.97 3.94
N THR A 209 8.50 2.69 4.60
CA THR A 209 8.90 3.90 5.34
C THR A 209 9.50 3.51 6.70
N VAL A 210 10.21 4.44 7.33
CA VAL A 210 10.79 4.27 8.68
C VAL A 210 10.53 5.48 9.58
N GLY A 211 9.41 6.17 9.41
CA GLY A 211 9.06 7.33 10.24
C GLY A 211 9.77 8.62 9.86
N ILE A 212 10.34 8.71 8.65
CA ILE A 212 10.82 9.98 8.09
C ILE A 212 9.58 10.83 7.75
N GLU A 213 9.56 12.08 8.20
CA GLU A 213 8.44 13.00 8.00
C GLU A 213 8.33 13.43 6.52
N ASP A 214 7.22 13.08 5.87
CA ASP A 214 6.97 13.42 4.46
C ASP A 214 6.51 14.88 4.26
N VAL A 215 5.83 15.46 5.27
CA VAL A 215 5.23 16.80 5.25
C VAL A 215 5.53 17.56 6.55
N GLY A 216 5.71 18.88 6.49
CA GLY A 216 6.15 19.72 7.62
C GLY A 216 6.97 20.94 7.17
N ASN A 217 7.36 21.83 8.08
CA ASN A 217 8.05 23.08 7.74
C ASN A 217 9.29 23.39 8.61
N PRO A 218 10.51 23.01 8.16
CA PRO A 218 10.81 21.81 7.36
C PRO A 218 10.75 20.53 8.23
N PRO A 219 10.73 19.34 7.62
CA PRO A 219 10.86 18.06 8.34
C PRO A 219 12.10 18.02 9.25
N SER A 220 11.97 17.47 10.46
CA SER A 220 13.09 17.40 11.40
C SER A 220 14.12 16.33 11.01
N LEU A 221 15.34 16.76 10.69
CA LEU A 221 16.44 15.84 10.38
C LEU A 221 16.82 14.98 11.60
N SER A 222 16.88 15.55 12.79
CA SER A 222 17.21 14.78 14.01
C SER A 222 16.18 13.69 14.28
N ASN A 223 14.89 14.01 14.15
CA ASN A 223 13.82 13.02 14.33
C ASN A 223 13.91 11.92 13.26
N SER A 224 14.25 12.30 12.01
CA SER A 224 14.42 11.35 10.91
C SER A 224 15.57 10.38 11.19
N LEU A 225 16.72 10.88 11.66
CA LEU A 225 17.87 10.06 12.01
C LEU A 225 17.59 9.14 13.21
N GLU A 226 16.89 9.63 14.24
CA GLU A 226 16.45 8.81 15.37
C GLU A 226 15.49 7.70 14.93
N ASN A 227 14.54 8.01 14.05
CA ASN A 227 13.61 7.02 13.53
C ASN A 227 14.30 5.98 12.62
N ILE A 228 15.27 6.40 11.79
CA ILE A 228 16.09 5.47 11.00
C ILE A 228 16.84 4.51 11.95
N ARG A 229 17.47 5.01 13.01
CA ARG A 229 18.19 4.20 14.00
C ARG A 229 17.32 3.08 14.58
N GLU A 230 16.06 3.38 14.91
CA GLU A 230 15.16 2.42 15.55
C GLU A 230 14.54 1.45 14.54
N TYR A 231 14.06 1.94 13.40
CA TYR A 231 13.24 1.18 12.46
C TYR A 231 14.02 0.53 11.29
N ALA A 232 15.15 1.09 10.84
CA ALA A 232 15.95 0.48 9.77
C ALA A 232 16.46 -0.94 10.12
N PRO A 233 16.96 -1.25 11.33
CA PRO A 233 17.33 -2.61 11.66
C PRO A 233 16.10 -3.53 11.70
N LEU A 234 14.93 -3.04 12.13
CA LEU A 234 13.69 -3.82 12.07
C LEU A 234 13.28 -4.12 10.62
N ALA A 235 13.38 -3.14 9.72
CA ALA A 235 13.15 -3.34 8.30
C ALA A 235 14.08 -4.45 7.74
N LYS A 236 15.36 -4.44 8.10
CA LYS A 236 16.30 -5.49 7.69
C LYS A 236 15.95 -6.87 8.25
N VAL A 237 15.54 -6.94 9.52
CA VAL A 237 15.07 -8.19 10.16
C VAL A 237 13.88 -8.80 9.41
N LEU A 238 12.99 -7.94 8.90
CA LEU A 238 11.79 -8.32 8.14
C LEU A 238 12.03 -8.53 6.63
N GLY A 239 13.27 -8.41 6.16
CA GLY A 239 13.64 -8.66 4.77
C GLY A 239 13.35 -7.49 3.81
N PHE A 240 13.17 -6.27 4.29
CA PHE A 240 13.11 -5.11 3.41
C PHE A 240 14.48 -4.85 2.76
N THR A 241 14.49 -4.42 1.50
CA THR A 241 15.70 -4.08 0.74
C THR A 241 15.96 -2.58 0.74
N SER A 242 14.91 -1.77 0.91
CA SER A 242 15.00 -0.33 0.76
C SER A 242 14.05 0.45 1.67
N ILE A 243 14.45 1.70 1.95
CA ILE A 243 13.65 2.67 2.69
C ILE A 243 13.15 3.77 1.74
N GLU A 244 11.86 4.10 1.83
CA GLU A 244 11.24 5.18 1.09
C GLU A 244 10.93 6.38 1.98
N CYS A 245 11.15 7.58 1.42
CA CYS A 245 10.71 8.86 1.93
C CYS A 245 10.45 9.84 0.78
N PHE A 246 9.74 10.93 1.06
CA PHE A 246 9.54 11.99 0.08
C PHE A 246 10.82 12.80 -0.15
N VAL A 247 11.04 13.17 -1.40
CA VAL A 247 12.05 14.15 -1.83
C VAL A 247 11.31 15.35 -2.39
N ARG A 248 11.42 16.50 -1.72
CA ARG A 248 10.65 17.71 -2.04
C ARG A 248 11.49 18.73 -2.79
N TRP A 249 10.87 19.41 -3.74
CA TRP A 249 11.55 20.41 -4.55
C TRP A 249 12.03 21.62 -3.73
N ASP A 250 11.23 22.13 -2.79
CA ASP A 250 11.60 23.24 -1.91
C ASP A 250 12.85 22.97 -1.07
N MET A 251 13.11 21.71 -0.73
CA MET A 251 14.32 21.28 -0.03
C MET A 251 15.50 21.06 -0.97
N LEU A 252 15.27 20.52 -2.17
CA LEU A 252 16.33 20.31 -3.16
C LEU A 252 16.87 21.61 -3.75
N GLU A 253 16.02 22.62 -3.93
CA GLU A 253 16.37 23.88 -4.60
C GLU A 253 15.83 25.10 -3.85
N PRO A 254 16.43 25.46 -2.70
CA PRO A 254 15.96 26.55 -1.86
C PRO A 254 15.98 27.93 -2.56
N SER A 255 16.80 28.10 -3.60
CA SER A 255 16.79 29.30 -4.45
C SER A 255 17.03 28.95 -5.91
N PRO A 256 16.55 29.75 -6.88
CA PRO A 256 16.58 29.39 -8.29
C PRO A 256 17.99 29.02 -8.80
N GLY A 257 18.13 27.79 -9.30
CA GLY A 257 19.37 27.24 -9.83
C GLY A 257 20.38 26.76 -8.79
N HIS A 258 20.11 26.90 -7.49
CA HIS A 258 21.00 26.47 -6.42
C HIS A 258 20.43 25.26 -5.70
N PHE A 259 21.06 24.09 -5.93
CA PHE A 259 20.65 22.83 -5.33
C PHE A 259 21.40 22.55 -4.02
N ASP A 260 20.67 22.07 -3.01
CA ASP A 260 21.20 21.59 -1.73
C ASP A 260 20.69 20.18 -1.45
N PHE A 261 21.61 19.21 -1.40
CA PHE A 261 21.30 17.80 -1.15
C PHE A 261 21.60 17.38 0.29
N SER A 262 22.17 18.26 1.12
CA SER A 262 22.77 17.91 2.42
C SER A 262 21.81 17.24 3.41
N HIS A 263 20.52 17.59 3.36
CA HIS A 263 19.49 16.94 4.19
C HIS A 263 19.30 15.48 3.80
N TYR A 264 19.14 15.22 2.51
CA TYR A 264 18.89 13.87 2.00
C TYR A 264 20.16 13.02 1.97
N ASP A 265 21.34 13.62 1.77
CA ASP A 265 22.63 12.93 1.87
C ASP A 265 22.81 12.29 3.26
N GLN A 266 22.46 13.00 4.33
CA GLN A 266 22.51 12.47 5.70
C GLN A 266 21.48 11.37 5.95
N ILE A 267 20.28 11.48 5.38
CA ILE A 267 19.27 10.42 5.42
C ILE A 267 19.77 9.16 4.70
N VAL A 268 20.34 9.33 3.51
CA VAL A 268 20.87 8.23 2.69
C VAL A 268 22.05 7.56 3.41
N GLU A 269 22.99 8.32 3.96
CA GLU A 269 24.11 7.80 4.73
C GLU A 269 23.63 6.95 5.92
N ALA A 270 22.65 7.46 6.67
CA ALA A 270 22.06 6.74 7.80
C ALA A 270 21.33 5.45 7.36
N ILE A 271 20.62 5.45 6.23
CA ILE A 271 20.00 4.23 5.67
C ILE A 271 21.07 3.21 5.26
N GLN A 272 22.16 3.67 4.64
CA GLN A 272 23.25 2.82 4.16
C GLN A 272 24.05 2.17 5.29
N GLU A 273 24.12 2.77 6.48
CA GLU A 273 24.75 2.17 7.66
C GLU A 273 24.13 0.80 8.00
N TYR A 274 22.83 0.64 7.75
CA TYR A 274 22.12 -0.62 7.92
C TYR A 274 22.17 -1.51 6.68
N GLY A 275 22.92 -1.15 5.63
CA GLY A 275 23.02 -1.91 4.38
C GLY A 275 21.71 -1.99 3.60
N LEU A 276 20.82 -1.02 3.77
CA LEU A 276 19.60 -0.85 2.99
C LEU A 276 19.85 0.13 1.83
N LYS A 277 19.05 0.02 0.78
CA LYS A 277 19.02 0.97 -0.33
C LYS A 277 17.98 2.06 -0.10
N TRP A 278 18.02 3.11 -0.92
CA TRP A 278 17.07 4.21 -0.87
C TRP A 278 16.07 4.15 -2.03
N TYR A 279 14.79 4.40 -1.74
CA TYR A 279 13.70 4.43 -2.70
C TYR A 279 12.96 5.79 -2.58
N PRO A 280 13.47 6.86 -3.18
CA PRO A 280 12.85 8.18 -3.09
C PRO A 280 11.52 8.27 -3.84
N ASN A 281 10.54 8.99 -3.25
CA ASN A 281 9.39 9.53 -3.98
C ASN A 281 9.64 10.99 -4.36
N LEU A 282 9.81 11.28 -5.66
CA LEU A 282 10.15 12.62 -6.15
C LEU A 282 8.90 13.48 -6.29
N VAL A 283 8.65 14.34 -5.30
CA VAL A 283 7.46 15.22 -5.23
C VAL A 283 7.87 16.62 -5.64
N ILE A 284 7.72 16.94 -6.93
CA ILE A 284 8.14 18.24 -7.50
C ILE A 284 6.95 19.18 -7.67
N THR A 285 5.77 18.66 -7.98
CA THR A 285 4.62 19.46 -8.43
C THR A 285 3.41 19.37 -7.50
N SER A 286 3.62 19.03 -6.23
CA SER A 286 2.61 19.17 -5.17
C SER A 286 2.83 20.46 -4.38
N ALA A 287 1.74 21.12 -3.96
CA ALA A 287 1.78 22.45 -3.38
C ALA A 287 2.71 22.60 -2.17
N PHE A 288 2.70 21.63 -1.24
CA PHE A 288 3.57 21.64 -0.06
C PHE A 288 5.07 21.50 -0.38
N ALA A 289 5.41 20.99 -1.56
CA ALA A 289 6.79 20.76 -2.00
C ALA A 289 7.32 21.86 -2.92
N LEU A 290 6.51 22.89 -3.23
CA LEU A 290 6.93 23.99 -4.10
C LEU A 290 7.88 24.95 -3.37
N PRO A 291 9.02 25.33 -3.97
CA PRO A 291 9.86 26.40 -3.44
C PRO A 291 9.09 27.72 -3.38
N GLY A 292 9.28 28.51 -2.32
CA GLY A 292 8.58 29.79 -2.14
C GLY A 292 8.77 30.75 -3.32
N TRP A 293 9.97 30.78 -3.90
CA TRP A 293 10.28 31.64 -5.06
C TRP A 293 9.47 31.28 -6.32
N TYR A 294 9.10 30.01 -6.51
CA TYR A 294 8.25 29.60 -7.62
C TYR A 294 6.78 29.77 -7.28
N PHE A 295 6.41 29.47 -6.04
CA PHE A 295 5.05 29.64 -5.55
C PHE A 295 4.54 31.08 -5.73
N GLU A 296 5.40 32.06 -5.47
CA GLU A 296 5.11 33.51 -5.62
C GLU A 296 5.23 34.03 -7.06
N ASP A 297 5.74 33.23 -8.00
CA ASP A 297 5.92 33.65 -9.39
C ASP A 297 4.55 33.76 -10.10
N ALA A 298 4.30 34.88 -10.78
CA ALA A 298 3.04 35.14 -11.48
C ALA A 298 2.71 34.11 -12.59
N SER A 299 3.71 33.36 -13.05
CA SER A 299 3.53 32.28 -14.02
C SER A 299 3.13 30.94 -13.40
N ASN A 300 3.19 30.79 -12.08
CA ASN A 300 2.69 29.62 -11.37
C ASN A 300 1.14 29.67 -11.24
N LEU A 301 0.45 29.34 -12.32
CA LEU A 301 -1.00 29.13 -12.28
C LEU A 301 -1.31 27.68 -11.95
N GLY A 302 -2.03 27.48 -10.84
CA GLY A 302 -2.54 26.18 -10.46
C GLY A 302 -3.85 25.82 -11.16
N PHE A 303 -4.32 24.61 -10.91
CA PHE A 303 -5.60 24.15 -11.45
C PHE A 303 -6.76 25.04 -11.01
N THR A 304 -7.86 25.02 -11.77
CA THR A 304 -9.13 25.61 -11.36
C THR A 304 -10.25 24.57 -11.44
N CYS A 305 -11.01 24.46 -10.37
CA CYS A 305 -12.15 23.55 -10.24
C CYS A 305 -13.31 24.00 -11.12
N LEU A 306 -13.83 23.12 -11.99
CA LEU A 306 -15.00 23.43 -12.84
C LEU A 306 -16.30 23.48 -12.03
N GLU A 307 -16.39 22.76 -10.92
CA GLU A 307 -17.57 22.73 -10.05
C GLU A 307 -17.75 24.03 -9.25
N HIS A 308 -16.65 24.61 -8.76
CA HIS A 308 -16.68 25.73 -7.82
C HIS A 308 -16.07 27.03 -8.36
N GLY A 309 -15.27 26.97 -9.43
CA GLY A 309 -14.48 28.10 -9.93
C GLY A 309 -13.33 28.51 -9.00
N GLU A 310 -13.00 27.68 -8.00
CA GLU A 310 -11.91 27.91 -7.05
C GLU A 310 -10.58 27.38 -7.61
N SER A 311 -9.51 28.15 -7.41
CA SER A 311 -8.16 27.74 -7.78
C SER A 311 -7.52 26.84 -6.72
N ASN A 312 -6.68 25.92 -7.16
CA ASN A 312 -5.82 25.08 -6.33
C ASN A 312 -4.36 25.54 -6.45
N GLN A 313 -3.57 25.30 -5.41
CA GLN A 313 -2.14 25.67 -5.34
C GLN A 313 -1.20 24.70 -6.08
N VAL A 314 -1.68 23.52 -6.45
CA VAL A 314 -0.96 22.54 -7.26
C VAL A 314 -0.84 23.09 -8.69
N PRO A 315 0.38 23.17 -9.27
CA PRO A 315 0.59 23.75 -10.60
C PRO A 315 -0.16 22.98 -11.70
N SER A 316 -0.75 23.72 -12.64
CA SER A 316 -1.47 23.13 -13.78
C SER A 316 -0.53 22.31 -14.68
N ILE A 317 -0.90 21.07 -15.03
CA ILE A 317 -0.10 20.24 -15.97
C ILE A 317 0.00 20.84 -17.37
N TRP A 318 -0.93 21.75 -17.71
CA TRP A 318 -0.99 22.42 -19.01
C TRP A 318 -0.06 23.64 -19.09
N ASN A 319 0.47 24.11 -17.96
CA ASN A 319 1.48 25.15 -17.95
C ASN A 319 2.84 24.61 -18.41
N SER A 320 3.28 25.00 -19.60
CA SER A 320 4.53 24.52 -20.20
C SER A 320 5.78 24.80 -19.36
N ARG A 321 5.80 25.87 -18.54
CA ARG A 321 6.93 26.18 -17.65
C ARG A 321 7.19 25.11 -16.60
N ASN A 322 6.16 24.37 -16.18
CA ASN A 322 6.33 23.27 -15.24
C ASN A 322 7.24 22.17 -15.81
N ARG A 323 7.26 21.98 -17.14
CA ARG A 323 8.13 21.00 -17.79
C ARG A 323 9.61 21.35 -17.61
N ASP A 324 9.94 22.64 -17.70
CA ASP A 324 11.32 23.11 -17.55
C ASP A 324 11.84 22.85 -16.13
N HIS A 325 11.01 23.12 -15.12
CA HIS A 325 11.35 22.87 -13.72
C HIS A 325 11.52 21.38 -13.42
N VAL A 326 10.57 20.54 -13.86
CA VAL A 326 10.65 19.08 -13.70
C VAL A 326 11.93 18.54 -14.34
N THR A 327 12.21 18.91 -15.59
CA THR A 327 13.42 18.47 -16.31
C THR A 327 14.68 18.84 -15.54
N ARG A 328 14.78 20.09 -15.08
CA ARG A 328 15.96 20.61 -14.38
C ARG A 328 16.17 19.93 -13.03
N VAL A 329 15.11 19.72 -12.25
CA VAL A 329 15.19 19.07 -10.94
C VAL A 329 15.52 17.58 -11.08
N LEU A 330 14.86 16.86 -11.99
CA LEU A 330 15.16 15.45 -12.25
C LEU A 330 16.61 15.28 -12.71
N LYS A 331 17.09 16.15 -13.60
CA LYS A 331 18.48 16.15 -14.06
C LYS A 331 19.46 16.34 -12.89
N ALA A 332 19.28 17.37 -12.07
CA ALA A 332 20.16 17.63 -10.94
C ALA A 332 20.15 16.47 -9.91
N PHE A 333 18.97 15.91 -9.64
CA PHE A 333 18.82 14.75 -8.78
C PHE A 333 19.59 13.53 -9.33
N GLY A 334 19.42 13.24 -10.63
CA GLY A 334 20.12 12.13 -11.29
C GLY A 334 21.63 12.30 -11.34
N GLU A 335 22.12 13.51 -11.67
CA GLU A 335 23.56 13.84 -11.67
C GLU A 335 24.20 13.64 -10.29
N HIS A 336 23.45 13.86 -9.21
CA HIS A 336 23.94 13.68 -7.84
C HIS A 336 23.86 12.22 -7.36
N TYR A 337 22.68 11.59 -7.38
CA TYR A 337 22.46 10.30 -6.70
C TYR A 337 22.70 9.05 -7.55
N GLU A 338 22.51 9.09 -8.88
CA GLU A 338 22.70 7.89 -9.70
C GLU A 338 24.16 7.36 -9.66
N PRO A 339 25.20 8.21 -9.75
CA PRO A 339 26.59 7.75 -9.64
C PRO A 339 26.94 7.11 -8.29
N MET A 340 26.21 7.45 -7.23
CA MET A 340 26.46 6.93 -5.87
C MET A 340 25.99 5.48 -5.71
N GLY A 341 25.11 4.98 -6.59
CA GLY A 341 24.59 3.60 -6.52
C GLY A 341 23.72 3.32 -5.28
N VAL A 342 23.14 4.36 -4.68
CA VAL A 342 22.31 4.27 -3.46
C VAL A 342 20.84 3.96 -3.74
N LEU A 343 20.39 4.24 -4.96
CA LEU A 343 19.00 4.08 -5.40
C LEU A 343 18.69 2.60 -5.66
N GLU A 344 17.65 2.07 -5.01
CA GLU A 344 17.01 0.82 -5.41
C GLU A 344 16.15 1.07 -6.66
N ALA A 345 15.26 2.04 -6.54
CA ALA A 345 14.34 2.51 -7.56
C ALA A 345 13.82 3.90 -7.18
N VAL A 346 13.07 4.54 -8.07
CA VAL A 346 12.48 5.87 -7.84
C VAL A 346 10.98 5.81 -8.12
N ARG A 347 10.17 6.41 -7.23
CA ARG A 347 8.77 6.70 -7.52
C ARG A 347 8.64 8.14 -8.02
N LEU A 348 7.90 8.32 -9.11
CA LEU A 348 7.58 9.63 -9.65
C LEU A 348 6.33 10.19 -8.99
N GLY A 349 6.44 11.41 -8.48
CA GLY A 349 5.33 12.19 -7.95
C GLY A 349 4.94 13.37 -8.85
N PRO A 350 4.24 13.12 -9.97
CA PRO A 350 4.07 14.10 -11.03
C PRO A 350 2.99 15.15 -10.76
N SER A 351 2.05 14.94 -9.83
CA SER A 351 0.99 15.90 -9.54
C SER A 351 0.23 15.56 -8.24
N GLY A 352 -0.96 16.12 -8.06
CA GLY A 352 -1.89 15.81 -6.99
C GLY A 352 -1.41 16.24 -5.61
N ASN A 353 -2.09 15.73 -4.59
CA ASN A 353 -1.89 16.14 -3.21
C ASN A 353 -0.61 15.58 -2.58
N PHE A 354 -0.16 14.40 -3.01
CA PHE A 354 0.95 13.63 -2.42
C PHE A 354 2.00 13.18 -3.46
N GLY A 355 2.04 13.80 -4.63
CA GLY A 355 2.84 13.29 -5.74
C GLY A 355 2.24 12.02 -6.34
N GLU A 356 0.97 12.03 -6.71
CA GLU A 356 0.33 10.90 -7.40
C GLU A 356 0.05 11.27 -8.87
N ALA A 357 -0.10 10.28 -9.74
CA ALA A 357 -0.44 10.44 -11.16
C ALA A 357 -1.92 10.79 -11.38
N GLN A 358 -2.40 11.81 -10.67
CA GLN A 358 -3.79 12.25 -10.65
C GLN A 358 -3.90 13.77 -10.42
N TYR A 359 -5.07 14.31 -10.76
CA TYR A 359 -5.46 15.66 -10.38
C TYR A 359 -5.73 15.74 -8.86
N PRO A 360 -5.86 16.95 -8.28
CA PRO A 360 -6.14 17.09 -6.86
C PRO A 360 -7.33 16.23 -6.43
N ALA A 361 -7.13 15.40 -5.42
CA ALA A 361 -8.11 14.43 -4.95
C ALA A 361 -8.02 14.32 -3.41
N GLY A 362 -9.10 14.68 -2.71
CA GLY A 362 -9.18 14.62 -1.24
C GLY A 362 -8.15 15.49 -0.51
N ALA A 363 -7.96 15.25 0.79
CA ALA A 363 -6.87 15.72 1.67
C ALA A 363 -6.41 17.22 1.65
N GLY A 364 -7.19 18.16 1.10
CA GLY A 364 -6.77 19.57 0.97
C GLY A 364 -6.50 20.33 2.28
N LYS A 365 -6.90 19.78 3.44
CA LYS A 365 -6.95 20.50 4.72
C LYS A 365 -5.59 20.76 5.41
N SER A 366 -4.45 20.34 4.84
CA SER A 366 -3.12 20.65 5.39
C SER A 366 -1.95 20.46 4.40
N LEU A 367 -2.23 20.37 3.10
CA LEU A 367 -1.24 20.00 2.07
C LEU A 367 -0.95 21.12 1.06
N GLY A 368 -1.49 22.32 1.28
CA GLY A 368 -1.06 23.48 0.53
C GLY A 368 0.35 23.92 0.93
N HIS A 369 0.84 24.93 0.23
CA HIS A 369 2.14 25.54 0.50
C HIS A 369 2.21 26.00 1.97
N GLN A 370 3.31 25.66 2.64
CA GLN A 370 3.53 25.95 4.07
C GLN A 370 2.41 25.46 5.00
N GLY A 371 1.72 24.37 4.64
CA GLY A 371 0.66 23.76 5.44
C GLY A 371 -0.68 24.50 5.40
N ILE A 372 -0.83 25.50 4.52
CA ILE A 372 -2.08 26.24 4.34
C ILE A 372 -3.12 25.32 3.70
N SER A 373 -4.37 25.40 4.15
CA SER A 373 -5.47 24.65 3.53
C SER A 373 -5.67 25.09 2.08
N MET A 374 -5.85 24.13 1.17
CA MET A 374 -6.17 24.37 -0.25
C MET A 374 -7.49 23.69 -0.64
N HIS A 375 -8.17 24.25 -1.65
CA HIS A 375 -9.39 23.67 -2.22
C HIS A 375 -9.07 22.34 -2.92
N ALA A 376 -9.54 21.19 -2.44
CA ALA A 376 -9.30 19.89 -3.07
C ALA A 376 -10.44 18.89 -2.79
N HIS A 377 -10.86 18.17 -3.84
CA HIS A 377 -11.86 17.11 -3.84
C HIS A 377 -11.74 16.31 -5.14
N ILE A 378 -12.31 15.10 -5.21
CA ILE A 378 -12.46 14.38 -6.48
C ILE A 378 -13.41 15.22 -7.36
N GLY A 379 -12.97 15.60 -8.56
CA GLY A 379 -13.71 16.51 -9.44
C GLY A 379 -12.89 16.93 -10.67
N TRP A 380 -13.40 17.88 -11.44
CA TRP A 380 -12.83 18.26 -12.74
C TRP A 380 -11.98 19.54 -12.64
N TRP A 381 -10.67 19.38 -12.74
CA TRP A 381 -9.66 20.43 -12.48
C TRP A 381 -9.13 21.11 -13.75
N ALA A 382 -10.02 21.46 -14.68
CA ALA A 382 -9.66 21.97 -16.01
C ALA A 382 -10.22 23.38 -16.30
N GLY A 383 -10.49 24.17 -15.27
CA GLY A 383 -11.04 25.53 -15.43
C GLY A 383 -10.01 26.62 -15.70
N ASP A 384 -8.71 26.31 -15.65
CA ASP A 384 -7.65 27.30 -15.85
C ASP A 384 -7.42 27.64 -17.33
N ALA A 385 -6.77 28.77 -17.58
CA ALA A 385 -6.59 29.30 -18.94
C ALA A 385 -5.74 28.37 -19.83
N TYR A 386 -4.75 27.67 -19.27
CA TYR A 386 -3.90 26.75 -20.03
C TYR A 386 -4.68 25.48 -20.41
N ALA A 387 -5.50 24.96 -19.49
CA ALA A 387 -6.42 23.87 -19.77
C ALA A 387 -7.40 24.23 -20.90
N GLN A 388 -7.95 25.45 -20.88
CA GLN A 388 -8.84 25.92 -21.93
C GLN A 388 -8.15 25.96 -23.30
N GLU A 389 -6.93 26.49 -23.39
CA GLU A 389 -6.18 26.58 -24.65
C GLU A 389 -5.89 25.19 -25.23
N GLU A 390 -5.37 24.25 -24.43
CA GLU A 390 -5.06 22.90 -24.91
C GLU A 390 -6.32 22.11 -25.29
N PHE A 391 -7.46 22.34 -24.61
CA PHE A 391 -8.73 21.74 -25.02
C PHE A 391 -9.20 22.23 -26.38
N GLN A 392 -9.06 23.54 -26.65
CA GLN A 392 -9.43 24.11 -27.94
C GLN A 392 -8.56 23.55 -29.08
N GLU A 393 -7.26 23.36 -28.83
CA GLU A 393 -6.34 22.71 -29.76
C GLU A 393 -6.71 21.25 -30.01
N PHE A 394 -6.94 20.48 -28.94
CA PHE A 394 -7.40 19.09 -29.03
C PHE A 394 -8.66 18.94 -29.90
N LEU A 395 -9.66 19.79 -29.68
CA LEU A 395 -10.91 19.76 -30.45
C LEU A 395 -10.68 20.12 -31.92
N ASN A 396 -9.80 21.08 -32.20
CA ASN A 396 -9.44 21.44 -33.57
C ASN A 396 -8.73 20.28 -34.29
N GLU A 397 -7.79 19.60 -33.63
CA GLU A 397 -7.12 18.42 -34.17
C GLU A 397 -8.09 17.26 -34.42
N ARG A 398 -8.97 16.99 -33.45
CA ARG A 398 -9.90 15.85 -33.50
C ARG A 398 -10.99 15.98 -34.55
N HIS A 399 -11.56 17.17 -34.71
CA HIS A 399 -12.69 17.41 -35.61
C HIS A 399 -12.29 18.01 -36.96
N GLY A 400 -11.10 18.61 -37.04
CA GLY A 400 -10.54 19.27 -38.24
C GLY A 400 -11.26 20.56 -38.66
N SER A 401 -12.51 20.77 -38.26
CA SER A 401 -13.28 21.99 -38.51
C SER A 401 -14.36 22.21 -37.45
N ILE A 402 -14.73 23.47 -37.22
CA ILE A 402 -15.79 23.82 -36.27
C ILE A 402 -17.16 23.31 -36.74
N GLN A 403 -17.36 23.14 -38.05
CA GLN A 403 -18.59 22.61 -38.62
C GLN A 403 -18.78 21.13 -38.25
N THR A 404 -17.73 20.32 -38.35
CA THR A 404 -17.74 18.91 -37.93
C THR A 404 -18.05 18.78 -36.45
N LEU A 405 -17.40 19.60 -35.60
CA LEU A 405 -17.67 19.60 -34.16
C LEU A 405 -19.12 19.96 -33.87
N ASN A 406 -19.62 21.04 -34.46
CA ASN A 406 -21.01 21.49 -34.26
C ASN A 406 -22.03 20.42 -34.65
N GLN A 407 -21.75 19.65 -35.70
CA GLN A 407 -22.57 18.51 -36.07
C GLN A 407 -22.52 17.39 -35.02
N ALA A 408 -21.34 17.05 -34.51
CA ALA A 408 -21.15 15.99 -33.52
C ALA A 408 -21.70 16.33 -32.12
N TRP A 409 -21.64 17.61 -31.76
CA TRP A 409 -22.05 18.12 -30.44
C TRP A 409 -23.47 18.71 -30.43
N GLU A 410 -24.12 18.82 -31.59
CA GLU A 410 -25.40 19.53 -31.77
C GLU A 410 -25.35 20.99 -31.27
N THR A 411 -24.26 21.69 -31.60
CA THR A 411 -23.97 23.08 -31.22
C THR A 411 -23.84 24.02 -32.42
N ASN A 412 -23.62 25.32 -32.18
CA ASN A 412 -23.47 26.35 -33.24
C ASN A 412 -22.32 27.34 -32.93
N PHE A 413 -21.17 26.86 -32.47
CA PHE A 413 -19.99 27.70 -32.23
C PHE A 413 -19.47 28.30 -33.54
N VAL A 414 -19.03 29.56 -33.49
CA VAL A 414 -18.43 30.25 -34.65
C VAL A 414 -16.97 29.83 -34.84
N SER A 415 -16.27 29.51 -33.75
CA SER A 415 -14.87 29.09 -33.76
C SER A 415 -14.53 28.25 -32.54
N PHE A 416 -13.40 27.53 -32.56
CA PHE A 416 -12.93 26.77 -31.40
C PHE A 416 -12.62 27.68 -30.19
N GLN A 417 -12.26 28.94 -30.42
CA GLN A 417 -11.92 29.91 -29.35
C GLN A 417 -13.10 30.22 -28.41
N GLU A 418 -14.34 29.96 -28.83
CA GLU A 418 -15.54 30.14 -28.01
C GLU A 418 -15.76 28.99 -27.00
N ILE A 419 -15.07 27.87 -27.19
CA ILE A 419 -15.29 26.65 -26.41
C ILE A 419 -14.48 26.71 -25.11
N LYS A 420 -15.11 26.29 -24.01
CA LYS A 420 -14.46 26.09 -22.72
C LYS A 420 -14.72 24.66 -22.25
N PRO A 421 -13.80 24.05 -21.47
CA PRO A 421 -14.12 22.85 -20.72
C PRO A 421 -15.35 23.09 -19.83
N GLN A 422 -16.24 22.12 -19.77
CA GLN A 422 -17.45 22.15 -18.93
C GLN A 422 -17.55 20.85 -18.15
N LEU A 423 -18.44 20.79 -17.17
CA LEU A 423 -18.71 19.55 -16.47
C LEU A 423 -19.30 18.51 -17.45
N PRO A 424 -18.90 17.22 -17.39
CA PRO A 424 -19.35 16.20 -18.33
C PRO A 424 -20.87 16.09 -18.46
N GLU A 425 -21.61 16.28 -17.36
CA GLU A 425 -23.07 16.23 -17.32
C GLU A 425 -23.76 17.37 -18.10
N THR A 426 -23.05 18.43 -18.48
CA THR A 426 -23.63 19.55 -19.24
C THR A 426 -23.57 19.34 -20.75
N TYR A 427 -22.79 18.37 -21.22
CA TYR A 427 -22.71 18.05 -22.64
C TYR A 427 -23.99 17.39 -23.12
N ARG A 428 -24.57 17.93 -24.20
CA ARG A 428 -25.84 17.45 -24.76
C ARG A 428 -25.72 16.09 -25.45
N THR A 429 -24.57 15.80 -26.07
CA THR A 429 -24.33 14.55 -26.79
C THR A 429 -23.28 13.72 -26.07
N SER A 430 -23.41 12.38 -26.15
CA SER A 430 -22.41 11.45 -25.63
C SER A 430 -21.04 11.68 -26.25
N ARG A 431 -20.98 12.07 -27.54
CA ARG A 431 -19.72 12.41 -28.21
C ARG A 431 -19.03 13.62 -27.58
N GLY A 432 -19.76 14.70 -27.29
CA GLY A 432 -19.17 15.87 -26.65
C GLY A 432 -18.66 15.59 -25.24
N ARG A 433 -19.43 14.79 -24.48
CA ARG A 433 -18.99 14.31 -23.17
C ARG A 433 -17.71 13.49 -23.25
N LEU A 434 -17.67 12.50 -24.16
CA LEU A 434 -16.49 11.65 -24.36
C LEU A 434 -15.26 12.47 -24.81
N ASP A 435 -15.44 13.44 -25.69
CA ASP A 435 -14.32 14.30 -26.13
C ASP A 435 -13.71 15.08 -24.95
N MET A 436 -14.52 15.56 -24.00
CA MET A 436 -14.04 16.23 -22.78
C MET A 436 -13.32 15.27 -21.84
N THR A 437 -13.93 14.11 -21.53
CA THR A 437 -13.38 13.18 -20.54
C THR A 437 -12.13 12.44 -21.03
N GLU A 438 -12.10 12.09 -22.32
CA GLU A 438 -10.94 11.50 -23.00
C GLU A 438 -9.76 12.48 -22.96
N TRP A 439 -9.97 13.73 -23.41
CA TRP A 439 -8.96 14.79 -23.37
C TRP A 439 -8.40 14.99 -21.97
N TYR A 440 -9.27 15.16 -20.97
CA TYR A 440 -8.87 15.42 -19.59
C TYR A 440 -7.96 14.31 -19.05
N THR A 441 -8.34 13.05 -19.24
CA THR A 441 -7.57 11.91 -18.70
C THR A 441 -6.32 11.58 -19.50
N ASP A 442 -6.35 11.76 -20.83
CA ASP A 442 -5.17 11.62 -21.66
C ASP A 442 -4.14 12.73 -21.39
N SER A 443 -4.56 13.95 -21.02
CA SER A 443 -3.62 15.03 -20.67
C SER A 443 -2.80 14.70 -19.42
N MET A 444 -3.40 14.11 -18.38
CA MET A 444 -2.63 13.57 -17.24
C MET A 444 -1.69 12.42 -17.65
N THR A 445 -2.13 11.54 -18.56
CA THR A 445 -1.26 10.46 -19.07
C THR A 445 -0.06 11.01 -19.84
N LYS A 446 -0.26 12.00 -20.73
CA LYS A 446 0.82 12.68 -21.47
C LYS A 446 1.80 13.37 -20.53
N TRP A 447 1.30 13.94 -19.43
CA TRP A 447 2.12 14.54 -18.38
C TRP A 447 2.98 13.49 -17.66
N CYS A 448 2.39 12.35 -17.29
CA CYS A 448 3.11 11.24 -16.67
C CYS A 448 4.14 10.60 -17.60
N ASP A 449 3.82 10.42 -18.89
CA ASP A 449 4.78 9.94 -19.90
C ASP A 449 5.98 10.88 -19.99
N PHE A 450 5.75 12.19 -20.09
CA PHE A 450 6.84 13.18 -20.09
C PHE A 450 7.75 13.04 -18.86
N TRP A 451 7.17 12.94 -17.66
CA TRP A 451 7.91 12.70 -16.42
C TRP A 451 8.75 11.43 -16.48
N ALA A 452 8.16 10.34 -16.95
CA ALA A 452 8.84 9.05 -17.09
C ALA A 452 10.03 9.13 -18.05
N GLN A 453 9.87 9.81 -19.19
CA GLN A 453 10.95 10.02 -20.17
C GLN A 453 12.09 10.87 -19.59
N GLU A 454 11.77 11.99 -18.93
CA GLU A 454 12.80 12.84 -18.31
C GLU A 454 13.52 12.14 -17.15
N ALA A 455 12.79 11.38 -16.32
CA ALA A 455 13.38 10.60 -15.25
C ALA A 455 14.32 9.52 -15.80
N ARG A 456 13.95 8.84 -16.91
CA ARG A 456 14.82 7.85 -17.56
C ARG A 456 16.08 8.48 -18.16
N LYS A 457 15.99 9.70 -18.70
CA LYS A 457 17.17 10.43 -19.19
C LYS A 457 18.11 10.80 -18.04
N ALA A 458 17.55 11.26 -16.93
CA ALA A 458 18.32 11.67 -15.76
C ALA A 458 18.91 10.49 -14.99
N MET A 459 18.24 9.34 -15.01
CA MET A 459 18.64 8.12 -14.29
C MET A 459 18.54 6.88 -15.20
N PRO A 460 19.45 6.69 -16.17
CA PRO A 460 19.37 5.60 -17.15
C PRO A 460 19.41 4.18 -16.57
N LYS A 461 19.96 3.98 -15.37
CA LYS A 461 20.14 2.64 -14.75
C LYS A 461 19.14 2.34 -13.63
N THR A 462 18.54 3.35 -13.04
CA THR A 462 17.63 3.19 -11.90
C THR A 462 16.26 2.69 -12.36
N GLN A 463 15.61 1.81 -11.61
CA GLN A 463 14.23 1.42 -11.91
C GLN A 463 13.28 2.58 -11.62
N ILE A 464 12.32 2.85 -12.51
CA ILE A 464 11.41 3.99 -12.41
C ILE A 464 9.97 3.49 -12.33
N TYR A 465 9.25 3.94 -11.31
CA TYR A 465 7.84 3.62 -11.10
C TYR A 465 6.95 4.86 -11.15
N GLN A 466 5.88 4.79 -11.93
CA GLN A 466 4.80 5.77 -11.90
C GLN A 466 3.88 5.48 -10.70
N SER A 467 3.54 6.50 -9.92
CA SER A 467 2.57 6.40 -8.82
C SER A 467 1.13 6.42 -9.35
N SER A 468 0.58 5.26 -9.72
CA SER A 468 -0.76 5.14 -10.30
C SER A 468 -1.83 4.94 -9.22
N GLY A 469 -2.45 6.06 -8.79
CA GLY A 469 -3.45 6.12 -7.72
C GLY A 469 -4.90 6.26 -8.22
N GLY A 470 -5.78 6.87 -7.41
CA GLY A 470 -7.11 7.30 -7.84
C GLY A 470 -8.10 6.21 -8.25
N TRP A 471 -7.81 4.92 -8.00
CA TRP A 471 -8.67 3.75 -8.29
C TRP A 471 -9.24 3.72 -9.73
N GLY A 472 -8.58 4.41 -10.67
CA GLY A 472 -8.98 4.48 -12.08
C GLY A 472 -10.13 5.44 -12.38
N TYR A 473 -10.41 6.43 -11.53
CA TYR A 473 -11.46 7.42 -11.78
C TYR A 473 -11.04 8.43 -12.85
N ARG A 474 -12.00 8.77 -13.72
CA ARG A 474 -11.78 9.76 -14.78
C ARG A 474 -11.72 11.17 -14.22
N GLU A 475 -12.49 11.46 -13.18
CA GLU A 475 -12.41 12.71 -12.40
C GLU A 475 -11.04 12.88 -11.73
N ALA A 476 -10.38 11.79 -11.33
CA ALA A 476 -9.02 11.86 -10.83
C ALA A 476 -7.98 11.97 -11.95
N GLY A 477 -8.37 11.82 -13.22
CA GLY A 477 -7.45 11.82 -14.36
C GLY A 477 -6.59 10.56 -14.48
N THR A 478 -6.91 9.49 -13.74
CA THR A 478 -6.11 8.27 -13.79
C THR A 478 -6.65 7.30 -14.84
N ASP A 479 -5.82 7.02 -15.85
CA ASP A 479 -6.03 5.94 -16.80
C ASP A 479 -4.95 4.86 -16.60
N PHE A 480 -5.31 3.75 -15.97
CA PHE A 480 -4.34 2.71 -15.63
C PHE A 480 -3.68 2.08 -16.85
N THR A 481 -4.44 1.83 -17.92
CA THR A 481 -3.90 1.13 -19.10
C THR A 481 -3.06 2.07 -19.94
N ALA A 482 -3.41 3.36 -19.99
CA ALA A 482 -2.62 4.39 -20.64
C ALA A 482 -1.29 4.65 -19.91
N GLN A 483 -1.34 4.81 -18.58
CA GLN A 483 -0.15 5.00 -17.75
C GLN A 483 0.75 3.75 -17.79
N ALA A 484 0.18 2.54 -17.80
CA ALA A 484 0.99 1.33 -18.01
C ALA A 484 1.67 1.34 -19.39
N LYS A 485 0.96 1.75 -20.44
CA LYS A 485 1.51 1.82 -21.80
C LYS A 485 2.69 2.79 -21.90
N SER A 486 2.60 3.98 -21.29
CA SER A 486 3.68 4.98 -21.35
C SER A 486 4.98 4.47 -20.72
N MET A 487 4.88 3.67 -19.66
CA MET A 487 6.05 3.10 -18.98
C MET A 487 6.78 2.02 -19.80
N LYS A 488 6.13 1.44 -20.83
CA LYS A 488 6.74 0.40 -21.70
C LYS A 488 7.99 0.91 -22.40
N GLY A 489 7.96 2.14 -22.94
CA GLY A 489 9.06 2.71 -23.73
C GLY A 489 10.35 2.93 -22.94
N ILE A 490 10.25 3.05 -21.61
CA ILE A 490 11.39 3.28 -20.72
C ILE A 490 11.75 2.06 -19.87
N SER A 491 11.15 0.90 -20.13
CA SER A 491 11.26 -0.32 -19.30
C SER A 491 11.00 -0.02 -17.82
N GLY A 492 9.99 0.82 -17.54
CA GLY A 492 9.63 1.25 -16.20
C GLY A 492 8.65 0.29 -15.54
N GLY A 493 7.94 0.79 -14.53
CA GLY A 493 6.83 0.09 -13.87
C GLY A 493 5.76 1.05 -13.38
N ILE A 494 4.66 0.49 -12.88
CA ILE A 494 3.63 1.24 -12.16
C ILE A 494 3.55 0.71 -10.73
N ARG A 495 3.35 1.60 -9.76
CA ARG A 495 3.04 1.23 -8.37
C ARG A 495 1.63 1.66 -8.03
N LEU A 496 0.81 0.70 -7.64
CA LEU A 496 -0.62 0.91 -7.37
C LEU A 496 -0.80 1.35 -5.93
N THR A 497 -1.25 2.59 -5.72
CA THR A 497 -1.51 3.17 -4.38
C THR A 497 -2.93 2.89 -3.87
N ASN A 498 -3.63 1.95 -4.51
CA ASN A 498 -5.07 1.69 -4.35
C ASN A 498 -5.38 0.43 -3.54
N GLU A 499 -4.36 -0.33 -3.13
CA GLU A 499 -4.57 -1.61 -2.48
C GLU A 499 -5.26 -1.41 -1.12
N THR A 500 -6.32 -2.16 -0.88
CA THR A 500 -7.10 -2.09 0.36
C THR A 500 -6.87 -3.31 1.23
N ASP A 501 -7.26 -3.19 2.50
CA ASP A 501 -7.29 -4.30 3.46
C ASP A 501 -8.24 -5.45 3.04
N SER A 502 -8.93 -5.38 1.89
CA SER A 502 -9.84 -6.42 1.41
C SER A 502 -9.42 -6.95 0.03
N PHE A 503 -9.06 -8.24 -0.01
CA PHE A 503 -8.79 -8.94 -1.28
C PHE A 503 -9.95 -8.79 -2.28
N GLU A 504 -11.21 -8.98 -1.84
CA GLU A 504 -12.39 -8.83 -2.70
C GLU A 504 -12.51 -7.44 -3.32
N GLN A 505 -12.05 -6.40 -2.63
CA GLN A 505 -12.06 -5.05 -3.19
C GLN A 505 -10.91 -4.84 -4.16
N ASN A 506 -9.74 -5.42 -3.89
CA ASN A 506 -8.59 -5.37 -4.79
C ASN A 506 -8.90 -5.96 -6.17
N VAL A 507 -9.85 -6.91 -6.24
CA VAL A 507 -10.38 -7.45 -7.51
C VAL A 507 -10.86 -6.35 -8.47
N TYR A 508 -11.42 -5.25 -7.99
CA TYR A 508 -11.82 -4.13 -8.87
C TYR A 508 -10.97 -2.87 -8.69
N ALA A 509 -10.27 -2.71 -7.55
CA ALA A 509 -9.42 -1.54 -7.31
C ALA A 509 -8.07 -1.61 -8.04
N THR A 510 -7.49 -2.81 -8.25
CA THR A 510 -6.12 -2.94 -8.77
C THR A 510 -6.00 -3.86 -10.00
N ARG A 511 -6.99 -4.72 -10.26
CA ARG A 511 -6.88 -5.77 -11.30
C ARG A 511 -6.67 -5.25 -12.71
N LEU A 512 -7.33 -4.15 -13.12
CA LEU A 512 -7.11 -3.57 -14.46
C LEU A 512 -5.65 -3.13 -14.64
N ALA A 513 -5.11 -2.42 -13.66
CA ALA A 513 -3.72 -1.95 -13.71
C ALA A 513 -2.72 -3.10 -13.67
N ALA A 514 -2.94 -4.11 -12.80
CA ALA A 514 -2.12 -5.31 -12.75
C ALA A 514 -2.14 -6.10 -14.08
N THR A 515 -3.33 -6.20 -14.69
CA THR A 515 -3.50 -6.81 -16.02
C THR A 515 -2.67 -6.04 -17.06
N ALA A 516 -2.84 -4.72 -17.12
CA ALA A 516 -2.14 -3.87 -18.08
C ALA A 516 -0.61 -3.95 -17.92
N ALA A 517 -0.10 -3.88 -16.69
CA ALA A 517 1.33 -3.98 -16.41
C ALA A 517 1.92 -5.28 -16.97
N ARG A 518 1.26 -6.42 -16.70
CA ARG A 518 1.66 -7.73 -17.21
C ARG A 518 1.56 -7.81 -18.74
N LEU A 519 0.49 -7.31 -19.35
CA LEU A 519 0.28 -7.35 -20.80
C LEU A 519 1.31 -6.50 -21.56
N TYR A 520 1.69 -5.34 -21.01
CA TYR A 520 2.74 -4.49 -21.59
C TYR A 520 4.17 -4.93 -21.23
N GLY A 521 4.33 -5.85 -20.27
CA GLY A 521 5.63 -6.37 -19.84
C GLY A 521 6.44 -5.38 -19.02
N ILE A 522 5.77 -4.58 -18.17
CA ILE A 522 6.41 -3.58 -17.29
C ILE A 522 6.39 -4.04 -15.83
N GLY A 523 7.19 -3.39 -14.97
CA GLY A 523 7.18 -3.65 -13.54
C GLY A 523 5.84 -3.31 -12.86
N LEU A 524 5.51 -4.05 -11.81
CA LEU A 524 4.26 -3.90 -11.05
C LEU A 524 4.57 -3.85 -9.55
N GLY A 525 4.14 -2.77 -8.91
CA GLY A 525 4.26 -2.57 -7.47
C GLY A 525 2.91 -2.43 -6.76
N TYR A 526 2.86 -2.84 -5.49
CA TYR A 526 1.68 -2.70 -4.64
C TYR A 526 1.95 -1.85 -3.40
N GLU A 527 1.05 -0.89 -3.14
CA GLU A 527 1.09 0.02 -1.99
C GLU A 527 -0.29 0.13 -1.32
N PRO A 528 -0.35 0.08 0.03
CA PRO A 528 -1.61 0.19 0.75
C PRO A 528 -2.18 1.61 0.72
N ALA A 529 -3.40 1.79 0.20
CA ALA A 529 -4.15 3.05 0.17
C ALA A 529 -4.44 3.63 1.57
N GLY A 530 -4.31 2.81 2.61
CA GLY A 530 -4.63 3.18 3.98
C GLY A 530 -4.16 2.14 4.98
N PHE A 531 -4.95 1.98 6.05
CA PHE A 531 -4.76 0.94 7.04
C PHE A 531 -4.83 -0.46 6.39
N HIS A 532 -3.98 -1.37 6.84
CA HIS A 532 -4.09 -2.81 6.62
C HIS A 532 -3.91 -3.52 7.96
N SER A 533 -4.73 -4.53 8.16
CA SER A 533 -4.63 -5.48 9.27
C SER A 533 -3.78 -6.68 8.89
N ALA A 534 -3.63 -7.63 9.82
CA ALA A 534 -2.96 -8.90 9.56
C ALA A 534 -3.57 -9.70 8.39
N ARG A 535 -4.87 -9.56 8.09
CA ARG A 535 -5.50 -10.21 6.92
C ARG A 535 -5.09 -9.55 5.60
N GLY A 536 -4.91 -8.21 5.64
CA GLY A 536 -4.47 -7.42 4.51
C GLY A 536 -3.10 -7.91 4.06
N VAL A 537 -2.15 -8.10 4.98
CA VAL A 537 -0.83 -8.68 4.68
C VAL A 537 -0.93 -9.94 3.83
N VAL A 538 -1.80 -10.89 4.23
CA VAL A 538 -2.00 -12.15 3.51
C VAL A 538 -2.55 -11.92 2.10
N ALA A 539 -3.57 -11.07 1.93
CA ALA A 539 -4.09 -10.73 0.61
C ALA A 539 -3.01 -10.16 -0.32
N ARG A 540 -2.11 -9.33 0.21
CA ARG A 540 -1.05 -8.68 -0.55
C ARG A 540 0.01 -9.66 -1.03
N PHE A 541 0.42 -10.62 -0.19
CA PHE A 541 1.31 -11.71 -0.60
C PHE A 541 0.68 -12.54 -1.71
N PHE A 542 -0.60 -12.87 -1.59
CA PHE A 542 -1.33 -13.60 -2.64
C PHE A 542 -1.39 -12.83 -3.96
N SER A 543 -1.79 -11.54 -3.91
CA SER A 543 -1.82 -10.67 -5.11
C SER A 543 -0.44 -10.58 -5.74
N THR A 544 0.60 -10.27 -4.96
CA THR A 544 1.96 -10.08 -5.44
C THR A 544 2.50 -11.36 -6.10
N ALA A 545 2.30 -12.52 -5.47
CA ALA A 545 2.72 -13.82 -6.00
C ALA A 545 1.97 -14.19 -7.28
N SER A 546 0.64 -13.98 -7.32
CA SER A 546 -0.21 -14.35 -8.46
C SER A 546 -0.14 -13.40 -9.65
N THR A 547 0.49 -12.22 -9.53
CA THR A 547 0.60 -11.24 -10.63
C THR A 547 2.05 -10.98 -11.07
N ASN A 548 3.01 -11.76 -10.57
CA ASN A 548 4.44 -11.56 -10.81
C ASN A 548 4.93 -10.16 -10.39
N GLY A 549 4.48 -9.66 -9.22
CA GLY A 549 4.87 -8.33 -8.74
C GLY A 549 6.39 -8.17 -8.59
N SER A 550 6.91 -7.00 -8.97
CA SER A 550 8.32 -6.64 -8.87
C SER A 550 8.65 -5.76 -7.67
N ASN A 551 7.63 -5.10 -7.10
CA ASN A 551 7.76 -4.24 -5.93
C ASN A 551 6.64 -4.50 -4.90
N LEU A 552 6.99 -4.52 -3.62
CA LEU A 552 6.04 -4.56 -2.51
C LEU A 552 6.40 -3.48 -1.49
N TYR A 553 5.51 -2.50 -1.31
CA TYR A 553 5.73 -1.38 -0.38
C TYR A 553 4.81 -1.46 0.84
N THR A 554 5.27 -1.08 2.04
CA THR A 554 4.37 -0.83 3.18
C THR A 554 4.86 0.30 4.08
N ARG A 555 3.92 0.98 4.74
CA ARG A 555 4.28 1.93 5.81
C ARG A 555 4.71 1.16 7.06
N HIS A 556 5.77 1.60 7.75
CA HIS A 556 6.15 1.04 9.06
C HIS A 556 4.96 1.05 10.03
N SER A 557 4.21 2.15 10.07
CA SER A 557 3.07 2.32 10.97
C SER A 557 1.91 1.35 10.72
N VAL A 558 1.84 0.78 9.52
CA VAL A 558 0.83 -0.22 9.12
C VAL A 558 1.30 -1.64 9.49
N LEU A 559 2.55 -1.99 9.22
CA LEU A 559 3.05 -3.35 9.43
C LEU A 559 3.68 -3.54 10.81
N PHE A 560 4.64 -2.70 11.21
CA PHE A 560 5.53 -2.97 12.34
C PHE A 560 4.84 -2.91 13.70
N ASN A 561 3.68 -2.24 13.76
CA ASN A 561 2.93 -1.97 14.98
C ASN A 561 1.84 -3.01 15.28
N ASP A 562 1.69 -4.03 14.44
CA ASP A 562 0.75 -5.13 14.63
C ASP A 562 1.50 -6.46 14.57
N ASP A 563 1.65 -7.11 15.73
CA ASP A 563 2.38 -8.36 15.87
C ASP A 563 1.83 -9.47 14.99
N TYR A 564 0.50 -9.55 14.83
CA TYR A 564 -0.08 -10.59 14.00
C TYR A 564 0.16 -10.31 12.51
N ALA A 565 0.19 -9.03 12.12
CA ALA A 565 0.59 -8.64 10.76
C ALA A 565 2.07 -8.98 10.49
N VAL A 566 2.97 -8.74 11.45
CA VAL A 566 4.39 -9.13 11.36
C VAL A 566 4.54 -10.65 11.31
N GLU A 567 3.78 -11.41 12.10
CA GLU A 567 3.81 -12.87 12.06
C GLU A 567 3.34 -13.41 10.70
N ASN A 568 2.26 -12.86 10.15
CA ASN A 568 1.80 -13.23 8.81
C ASN A 568 2.80 -12.84 7.73
N TRP A 569 3.47 -11.69 7.87
CA TRP A 569 4.55 -11.29 6.98
C TRP A 569 5.66 -12.33 6.98
N LEU A 570 6.19 -12.68 8.15
CA LEU A 570 7.25 -13.69 8.28
C LEU A 570 6.80 -15.07 7.78
N ARG A 571 5.56 -15.47 8.06
CA ARG A 571 4.99 -16.77 7.66
C ARG A 571 4.92 -16.92 6.15
N TYR A 572 4.44 -15.91 5.43
CA TYR A 572 4.14 -16.00 4.00
C TYR A 572 5.22 -15.37 3.10
N TYR A 573 6.26 -14.77 3.68
CA TYR A 573 7.32 -14.10 2.93
C TYR A 573 7.92 -14.94 1.80
N HIS A 574 8.19 -16.23 2.07
CA HIS A 574 8.74 -17.18 1.11
C HIS A 574 7.86 -17.40 -0.13
N LEU A 575 6.54 -17.13 -0.06
CA LEU A 575 5.65 -17.26 -1.21
C LEU A 575 5.95 -16.23 -2.30
N LEU A 576 6.66 -15.15 -1.95
CA LEU A 576 7.12 -14.21 -2.96
C LEU A 576 8.06 -14.92 -3.94
N ASP A 577 8.87 -15.91 -3.56
CA ASP A 577 9.75 -16.61 -4.51
C ASP A 577 8.99 -17.33 -5.64
N LEU A 578 7.69 -17.59 -5.42
CA LEU A 578 6.79 -18.20 -6.40
C LEU A 578 6.16 -17.19 -7.38
N ARG A 579 6.48 -15.90 -7.27
CA ARG A 579 5.96 -14.83 -8.14
C ARG A 579 6.14 -15.19 -9.62
N GLN A 580 5.06 -15.36 -10.37
CA GLN A 580 5.15 -15.62 -11.82
C GLN A 580 3.83 -15.24 -12.51
N SER A 581 3.83 -15.26 -13.84
CA SER A 581 2.62 -14.90 -14.58
C SER A 581 1.51 -15.92 -14.30
N PRO A 582 0.26 -15.50 -14.10
CA PRO A 582 -0.83 -16.43 -13.92
C PRO A 582 -1.34 -16.96 -15.27
N VAL A 583 -1.86 -18.19 -15.25
CA VAL A 583 -2.63 -18.77 -16.36
C VAL A 583 -4.08 -18.31 -16.24
N VAL A 584 -4.52 -17.45 -17.16
CA VAL A 584 -5.86 -16.85 -17.17
C VAL A 584 -6.46 -16.96 -18.57
N ASP A 585 -7.56 -17.70 -18.70
CA ASP A 585 -8.28 -17.87 -19.97
C ASP A 585 -9.44 -16.90 -20.16
N VAL A 586 -9.88 -16.25 -19.08
CA VAL A 586 -11.12 -15.48 -19.01
C VAL A 586 -10.79 -14.00 -18.78
N ALA A 587 -11.18 -13.17 -19.73
CA ALA A 587 -11.17 -11.72 -19.59
C ALA A 587 -12.56 -11.20 -19.21
N VAL A 588 -12.63 -10.17 -18.38
CA VAL A 588 -13.82 -9.35 -18.17
C VAL A 588 -13.65 -8.05 -18.95
N TYR A 589 -14.67 -7.67 -19.72
CA TYR A 589 -14.71 -6.36 -20.36
C TYR A 589 -14.88 -5.27 -19.30
N TYR A 590 -13.88 -4.38 -19.19
CA TYR A 590 -13.91 -3.19 -18.35
C TYR A 590 -14.47 -2.03 -19.20
N PRO A 591 -15.72 -1.58 -18.98
CA PRO A 591 -16.40 -0.70 -19.92
C PRO A 591 -16.01 0.76 -19.71
N GLU A 592 -14.84 1.19 -20.19
CA GLU A 592 -14.33 2.54 -20.00
C GLU A 592 -15.21 3.61 -20.66
N THR A 593 -15.79 3.29 -21.81
CA THR A 593 -16.70 4.22 -22.49
C THR A 593 -17.95 4.46 -21.64
N MET A 594 -18.49 3.42 -21.03
CA MET A 594 -19.59 3.57 -20.07
C MET A 594 -19.13 4.36 -18.84
N ASN A 595 -17.92 4.10 -18.35
CA ASN A 595 -17.34 4.80 -17.20
C ASN A 595 -17.29 6.32 -17.41
N GLN A 596 -16.96 6.76 -18.63
CA GLN A 596 -16.96 8.18 -19.01
C GLN A 596 -18.36 8.77 -19.19
N LEU A 597 -19.36 7.95 -19.53
CA LEU A 597 -20.74 8.36 -19.77
C LEU A 597 -21.64 8.32 -18.52
N ASP A 598 -21.21 7.67 -17.44
CA ASP A 598 -22.01 7.48 -16.23
C ASP A 598 -21.65 8.53 -15.15
N ASP A 599 -22.68 9.18 -14.59
CA ASP A 599 -22.56 10.17 -13.51
C ASP A 599 -22.62 9.51 -12.12
N GLY A 600 -23.19 8.29 -12.03
CA GLY A 600 -23.45 7.60 -10.77
C GLY A 600 -22.19 7.05 -10.10
N THR A 601 -21.05 7.18 -10.76
CA THR A 601 -19.95 6.24 -10.60
C THR A 601 -19.05 6.56 -9.39
N PHE A 602 -18.66 7.82 -9.12
CA PHE A 602 -17.52 8.04 -8.20
C PHE A 602 -17.54 9.23 -7.23
N ARG A 603 -18.67 9.90 -6.99
CA ARG A 603 -18.80 10.71 -5.76
C ARG A 603 -18.78 9.84 -4.50
N HIS A 604 -19.08 8.55 -4.64
CA HIS A 604 -19.07 7.56 -3.58
C HIS A 604 -18.24 6.34 -4.00
N LEU A 605 -17.08 6.18 -3.37
CA LEU A 605 -16.29 4.95 -3.39
C LEU A 605 -17.27 3.76 -3.25
N TYR A 606 -17.16 2.75 -4.11
CA TYR A 606 -17.99 1.51 -4.15
C TYR A 606 -19.34 1.57 -4.88
N ALA A 607 -19.81 2.72 -5.39
CA ALA A 607 -21.14 2.82 -6.01
C ALA A 607 -21.24 2.25 -7.44
N TRP A 608 -20.11 1.99 -8.12
CA TRP A 608 -20.13 1.51 -9.49
C TRP A 608 -20.69 0.09 -9.62
N GLY A 609 -21.72 -0.06 -10.46
CA GLY A 609 -22.40 -1.35 -10.67
C GLY A 609 -21.51 -2.47 -11.21
N PHE A 610 -20.37 -2.14 -11.82
CA PHE A 610 -19.36 -3.10 -12.25
C PHE A 610 -18.71 -3.85 -11.08
N ASN A 611 -18.40 -3.16 -9.97
CA ASN A 611 -17.52 -3.67 -8.92
C ASN A 611 -18.01 -4.98 -8.29
N SER A 612 -19.27 -5.01 -7.83
CA SER A 612 -19.85 -6.20 -7.20
C SER A 612 -20.02 -7.37 -8.17
N ARG A 613 -20.26 -7.08 -9.46
CA ARG A 613 -20.41 -8.08 -10.51
C ARG A 613 -19.08 -8.69 -10.90
N ALA A 614 -18.04 -7.87 -11.05
CA ALA A 614 -16.68 -8.33 -11.30
C ALA A 614 -16.11 -9.15 -10.14
N ALA A 615 -16.40 -8.74 -8.89
CA ALA A 615 -16.08 -9.53 -7.70
C ALA A 615 -16.76 -10.91 -7.71
N GLU A 616 -18.01 -11.01 -8.16
CA GLU A 616 -18.69 -12.29 -8.29
C GLU A 616 -18.03 -13.21 -9.32
N VAL A 617 -17.62 -12.69 -10.49
CA VAL A 617 -16.88 -13.50 -11.48
C VAL A 617 -15.59 -14.03 -10.88
N ARG A 618 -14.86 -13.19 -10.12
CA ARG A 618 -13.60 -13.61 -9.49
C ARG A 618 -13.78 -14.71 -8.44
N ARG A 619 -14.96 -14.88 -7.85
CA ARG A 619 -15.26 -16.02 -6.96
C ARG A 619 -15.38 -17.35 -7.71
N ARG A 620 -15.61 -17.32 -9.02
CA ARG A 620 -15.80 -18.53 -9.86
C ARG A 620 -14.53 -18.95 -10.58
N VAL A 621 -13.76 -17.97 -11.06
CA VAL A 621 -12.55 -18.19 -11.86
C VAL A 621 -11.62 -17.00 -11.71
N ASP A 622 -10.31 -17.20 -11.86
CA ASP A 622 -9.38 -16.08 -11.96
C ASP A 622 -9.59 -15.34 -13.29
N VAL A 623 -9.47 -14.02 -13.27
CA VAL A 623 -9.81 -13.18 -14.41
C VAL A 623 -8.84 -12.01 -14.55
N ASP A 624 -8.66 -11.59 -15.79
CA ASP A 624 -8.02 -10.35 -16.16
C ASP A 624 -9.05 -9.37 -16.71
N TYR A 625 -8.75 -8.07 -16.65
CA TYR A 625 -9.65 -7.03 -17.17
C TYR A 625 -9.09 -6.42 -18.44
N LEU A 626 -9.94 -6.32 -19.45
CA LEU A 626 -9.62 -5.66 -20.71
C LEU A 626 -10.54 -4.46 -20.90
N ASP A 627 -9.96 -3.28 -20.89
CA ASP A 627 -10.63 -2.07 -21.39
C ASP A 627 -10.49 -1.98 -22.91
N GLU A 628 -11.13 -0.97 -23.49
CA GLU A 628 -11.10 -0.69 -24.91
C GLU A 628 -9.68 -0.45 -25.45
N ARG A 629 -8.77 0.09 -24.64
CA ARG A 629 -7.37 0.32 -25.05
C ARG A 629 -6.64 -1.01 -25.21
N LEU A 630 -6.75 -1.91 -24.24
CA LEU A 630 -6.11 -3.23 -24.30
C LEU A 630 -6.69 -4.10 -25.42
N ILE A 631 -8.00 -3.99 -25.70
CA ILE A 631 -8.63 -4.68 -26.83
C ILE A 631 -8.07 -4.16 -28.17
N ARG A 632 -7.94 -2.83 -28.34
CA ARG A 632 -7.35 -2.22 -29.55
C ARG A 632 -5.90 -2.62 -29.79
N GLU A 633 -5.15 -2.86 -28.73
CA GLU A 633 -3.76 -3.35 -28.80
C GLU A 633 -3.66 -4.85 -29.15
N GLY A 634 -4.79 -5.53 -29.32
CA GLY A 634 -4.83 -6.94 -29.73
C GLY A 634 -4.67 -7.94 -28.58
N PHE A 635 -4.75 -7.50 -27.32
CA PHE A 635 -4.58 -8.42 -26.19
C PHE A 635 -5.75 -9.37 -25.97
N LEU A 636 -6.91 -9.13 -26.58
CA LEU A 636 -8.07 -10.03 -26.51
C LEU A 636 -7.73 -11.44 -27.03
N ASP A 637 -6.82 -11.55 -28.01
CA ASP A 637 -6.39 -12.83 -28.61
C ASP A 637 -5.68 -13.77 -27.61
N ARG A 638 -5.27 -13.26 -26.44
CA ARG A 638 -4.69 -14.08 -25.37
C ARG A 638 -5.71 -14.86 -24.55
N TYR A 639 -7.00 -14.56 -24.71
CA TYR A 639 -8.07 -15.11 -23.90
C TYR A 639 -9.00 -15.97 -24.75
N SER A 640 -9.65 -16.95 -24.10
CA SER A 640 -10.66 -17.80 -24.72
C SER A 640 -12.07 -17.26 -24.54
N VAL A 641 -12.31 -16.49 -23.47
CA VAL A 641 -13.63 -16.01 -23.07
C VAL A 641 -13.58 -14.53 -22.71
N LEU A 642 -14.57 -13.77 -23.18
CA LEU A 642 -14.83 -12.38 -22.79
C LEU A 642 -16.18 -12.29 -22.08
N VAL A 643 -16.17 -11.91 -20.81
CA VAL A 643 -17.37 -11.76 -19.97
C VAL A 643 -17.73 -10.29 -19.84
N PHE A 644 -18.95 -9.95 -20.18
CA PHE A 644 -19.52 -8.64 -19.88
C PHE A 644 -20.19 -8.70 -18.50
N CYS A 645 -19.77 -7.83 -17.60
CA CYS A 645 -20.35 -7.73 -16.25
C CYS A 645 -21.19 -6.47 -16.09
N TRP A 646 -20.90 -5.43 -16.86
CA TRP A 646 -21.56 -4.13 -16.79
C TRP A 646 -21.33 -3.38 -18.11
N GLY A 647 -22.06 -2.28 -18.30
CA GLY A 647 -21.98 -1.45 -19.50
C GLY A 647 -23.10 -1.72 -20.51
N LYS A 648 -23.60 -0.64 -21.13
CA LYS A 648 -24.56 -0.69 -22.26
C LYS A 648 -23.95 -0.15 -23.55
N VAL A 649 -22.84 0.59 -23.47
CA VAL A 649 -22.26 1.30 -24.60
C VAL A 649 -20.85 0.78 -24.85
N ILE A 650 -20.54 0.48 -26.11
CA ILE A 650 -19.21 0.07 -26.57
C ILE A 650 -18.82 0.91 -27.80
N PRO A 651 -17.56 1.30 -28.00
CA PRO A 651 -17.15 1.93 -29.26
C PRO A 651 -17.28 0.98 -30.44
N SER A 652 -17.74 1.47 -31.59
CA SER A 652 -17.95 0.63 -32.78
C SER A 652 -16.67 -0.08 -33.21
N ASP A 653 -15.51 0.58 -33.15
CA ASP A 653 -14.24 -0.04 -33.52
C ASP A 653 -13.85 -1.21 -32.60
N VAL A 654 -14.12 -1.09 -31.30
CA VAL A 654 -13.90 -2.15 -30.30
C VAL A 654 -14.88 -3.29 -30.50
N GLU A 655 -16.16 -3.00 -30.74
CA GLU A 655 -17.16 -4.00 -31.10
C GLU A 655 -16.71 -4.81 -32.32
N GLN A 656 -16.20 -4.16 -33.36
CA GLN A 656 -15.71 -4.85 -34.55
C GLN A 656 -14.49 -5.74 -34.27
N ILE A 657 -13.64 -5.38 -33.31
CA ILE A 657 -12.55 -6.27 -32.86
C ILE A 657 -13.11 -7.49 -32.14
N VAL A 658 -14.06 -7.28 -31.22
CA VAL A 658 -14.72 -8.36 -30.48
C VAL A 658 -15.48 -9.29 -31.43
N ASP A 659 -16.20 -8.76 -32.42
CA ASP A 659 -16.92 -9.54 -33.44
C ASP A 659 -15.96 -10.42 -34.25
N ARG A 660 -14.83 -9.86 -34.72
CA ARG A 660 -13.83 -10.65 -35.45
C ARG A 660 -13.22 -11.76 -34.58
N TRP A 661 -12.91 -11.45 -33.33
CA TRP A 661 -12.37 -12.43 -32.38
C TRP A 661 -13.39 -13.54 -32.06
N LEU A 662 -14.64 -13.16 -31.80
CA LEU A 662 -15.75 -14.10 -31.59
C LEU A 662 -15.88 -15.01 -32.81
N ARG A 663 -15.96 -14.45 -34.02
CA ARG A 663 -16.08 -15.22 -35.27
C ARG A 663 -14.91 -16.16 -35.54
N ALA A 664 -13.73 -15.90 -34.98
CA ALA A 664 -12.55 -16.77 -35.03
C ALA A 664 -12.55 -17.88 -33.95
N GLY A 665 -13.63 -18.02 -33.19
CA GLY A 665 -13.81 -19.06 -32.18
C GLY A 665 -13.63 -18.59 -30.73
N GLY A 666 -13.67 -17.28 -30.49
CA GLY A 666 -13.81 -16.72 -29.14
C GLY A 666 -15.18 -17.06 -28.53
N THR A 667 -15.33 -16.85 -27.22
CA THR A 667 -16.61 -17.00 -26.53
C THR A 667 -16.99 -15.71 -25.82
N VAL A 668 -18.20 -15.20 -26.07
CA VAL A 668 -18.74 -14.03 -25.36
C VAL A 668 -19.84 -14.48 -24.40
N ILE A 669 -19.78 -14.01 -23.15
CA ILE A 669 -20.82 -14.20 -22.14
C ILE A 669 -21.41 -12.82 -21.77
N PHE A 670 -22.72 -12.66 -21.87
CA PHE A 670 -23.38 -11.36 -21.73
C PHE A 670 -24.69 -11.43 -20.89
N PRO A 671 -24.96 -10.46 -20.01
CA PRO A 671 -26.18 -10.39 -19.21
C PRO A 671 -27.28 -9.55 -19.88
N THR A 672 -28.53 -10.03 -19.88
CA THR A 672 -29.66 -9.32 -20.50
C THR A 672 -30.23 -8.20 -19.65
N TYR A 673 -30.47 -8.44 -18.37
CA TYR A 673 -31.09 -7.46 -17.48
C TYR A 673 -30.03 -6.86 -16.53
N PRO A 674 -30.13 -5.58 -16.17
CA PRO A 674 -31.26 -4.67 -16.44
C PRO A 674 -31.16 -3.85 -17.74
N ARG A 675 -30.10 -4.01 -18.56
CA ARG A 675 -29.75 -3.02 -19.61
C ARG A 675 -30.12 -3.38 -21.06
N GLY A 676 -30.53 -4.62 -21.33
CA GLY A 676 -30.86 -5.09 -22.67
C GLY A 676 -29.62 -5.35 -23.54
N PRO A 677 -29.74 -5.37 -24.88
CA PRO A 677 -28.57 -5.39 -25.76
C PRO A 677 -27.70 -4.15 -25.52
N TYR A 678 -26.38 -4.31 -25.67
CA TYR A 678 -25.51 -3.15 -25.74
C TYR A 678 -25.70 -2.45 -27.11
N GLU A 679 -25.29 -1.19 -27.20
CA GLU A 679 -25.28 -0.39 -28.44
C GLU A 679 -23.92 0.30 -28.64
N THR A 680 -23.63 0.73 -29.87
CA THR A 680 -22.49 1.60 -30.13
C THR A 680 -22.72 3.01 -29.55
N VAL A 681 -21.68 3.85 -29.46
CA VAL A 681 -21.82 5.26 -29.05
C VAL A 681 -22.86 5.99 -29.91
N GLU A 682 -22.99 5.59 -31.18
CA GLU A 682 -23.93 6.13 -32.16
C GLU A 682 -25.29 5.41 -32.18
N GLY A 683 -25.50 4.43 -31.29
CA GLY A 683 -26.78 3.72 -31.10
C GLY A 683 -27.01 2.51 -32.02
N ASP A 684 -25.97 1.99 -32.68
CA ASP A 684 -26.10 0.77 -33.49
C ASP A 684 -26.12 -0.49 -32.61
N THR A 685 -27.01 -1.43 -32.92
CA THR A 685 -27.17 -2.72 -32.21
C THR A 685 -27.06 -3.91 -33.19
N SER A 686 -26.74 -3.65 -34.46
CA SER A 686 -26.82 -4.62 -35.54
C SER A 686 -25.96 -5.86 -35.32
N VAL A 687 -24.72 -5.68 -34.85
CA VAL A 687 -23.76 -6.75 -34.55
C VAL A 687 -24.22 -7.57 -33.35
N PHE A 688 -24.61 -6.95 -32.23
CA PHE A 688 -25.17 -7.67 -31.08
C PHE A 688 -26.37 -8.55 -31.49
N LEU A 689 -27.31 -7.97 -32.25
CA LEU A 689 -28.49 -8.71 -32.72
C LEU A 689 -28.12 -9.84 -33.70
N SER A 690 -26.98 -9.73 -34.41
CA SER A 690 -26.46 -10.84 -35.23
C SER A 690 -26.01 -12.02 -34.36
N TRP A 691 -25.28 -11.74 -33.27
CA TRP A 691 -24.84 -12.76 -32.33
C TRP A 691 -26.04 -13.47 -31.68
N GLU A 692 -27.08 -12.72 -31.31
CA GLU A 692 -28.31 -13.28 -30.74
C GLU A 692 -29.04 -14.23 -31.71
N ARG A 693 -28.95 -13.99 -33.02
CA ARG A 693 -29.49 -14.90 -34.04
C ARG A 693 -28.60 -16.10 -34.32
N GLY A 694 -27.46 -16.23 -33.63
CA GLY A 694 -26.48 -17.29 -33.82
C GLY A 694 -25.46 -17.02 -34.92
N ASP A 695 -25.44 -15.83 -35.53
CA ASP A 695 -24.40 -15.45 -36.49
C ASP A 695 -23.11 -15.08 -35.75
N THR A 696 -22.36 -16.10 -35.35
CA THR A 696 -21.18 -16.00 -34.47
C THR A 696 -19.92 -16.61 -35.09
N GLY A 697 -19.95 -16.98 -36.37
CA GLY A 697 -18.83 -17.67 -37.03
C GLY A 697 -18.50 -19.00 -36.35
N ASP A 698 -17.21 -19.23 -36.06
CA ASP A 698 -16.73 -20.40 -35.31
C ASP A 698 -16.85 -20.23 -33.78
N GLY A 699 -17.33 -19.07 -33.33
CA GLY A 699 -17.44 -18.69 -31.92
C GLY A 699 -18.70 -19.16 -31.22
N SER A 700 -18.90 -18.63 -30.02
CA SER A 700 -20.11 -18.88 -29.24
C SER A 700 -20.52 -17.65 -28.44
N PHE A 701 -21.81 -17.32 -28.49
CA PHE A 701 -22.40 -16.24 -27.72
C PHE A 701 -23.42 -16.79 -26.74
N PHE A 702 -23.20 -16.56 -25.45
CA PHE A 702 -24.07 -16.99 -24.36
C PHE A 702 -24.71 -15.79 -23.69
N ARG A 703 -26.04 -15.72 -23.77
CA ARG A 703 -26.83 -14.63 -23.21
C ARG A 703 -27.60 -15.10 -21.97
N PHE A 704 -27.30 -14.51 -20.82
CA PHE A 704 -28.06 -14.74 -19.59
C PHE A 704 -29.39 -13.99 -19.64
N GLN A 705 -30.51 -14.71 -19.66
CA GLN A 705 -31.86 -14.15 -19.79
C GLN A 705 -32.51 -13.79 -18.43
N GLY A 706 -31.85 -14.09 -17.31
CA GLY A 706 -32.37 -13.83 -15.97
C GLY A 706 -32.10 -12.41 -15.46
N ASP A 707 -32.75 -12.05 -14.36
CA ASP A 707 -32.34 -10.90 -13.55
C ASP A 707 -30.97 -11.19 -12.94
N MET A 708 -30.08 -10.21 -12.99
CA MET A 708 -28.76 -10.30 -12.35
C MET A 708 -28.84 -10.11 -10.83
N GLU A 709 -30.04 -10.01 -10.24
CA GLU A 709 -30.20 -9.92 -8.80
C GLU A 709 -30.90 -11.18 -8.22
N PRO A 710 -30.29 -11.86 -7.24
CA PRO A 710 -28.95 -11.62 -6.69
C PRO A 710 -27.83 -11.93 -7.69
N ILE A 711 -26.72 -11.19 -7.60
CA ILE A 711 -25.55 -11.27 -8.52
C ILE A 711 -25.02 -12.69 -8.73
N SER A 712 -25.18 -13.56 -7.72
CA SER A 712 -24.80 -14.98 -7.80
C SER A 712 -25.50 -15.74 -8.92
N LEU A 713 -26.71 -15.35 -9.34
CA LEU A 713 -27.40 -16.00 -10.46
C LEU A 713 -26.62 -15.87 -11.77
N TYR A 714 -26.02 -14.70 -12.01
CA TYR A 714 -25.16 -14.52 -13.17
C TYR A 714 -23.81 -15.24 -13.00
N GLY A 715 -23.26 -15.27 -11.78
CA GLY A 715 -22.09 -16.07 -11.46
C GLY A 715 -22.29 -17.56 -11.76
N ASP A 716 -23.44 -18.12 -11.37
CA ASP A 716 -23.80 -19.53 -11.62
C ASP A 716 -23.91 -19.82 -13.12
N PHE A 717 -24.49 -18.88 -13.88
CA PHE A 717 -24.56 -18.97 -15.33
C PHE A 717 -23.17 -18.94 -15.97
N ILE A 718 -22.30 -18.01 -15.58
CA ILE A 718 -20.92 -17.93 -16.07
C ILE A 718 -20.20 -19.25 -15.79
N GLU A 719 -20.26 -19.75 -14.56
CA GLU A 719 -19.59 -21.01 -14.19
C GLU A 719 -20.10 -22.19 -15.01
N GLY A 720 -21.42 -22.28 -15.24
CA GLY A 720 -22.03 -23.29 -16.08
C GLY A 720 -21.55 -23.23 -17.54
N VAL A 721 -21.49 -22.03 -18.13
CA VAL A 721 -20.99 -21.84 -19.50
C VAL A 721 -19.51 -22.21 -19.59
N LEU A 722 -18.69 -21.74 -18.66
CA LEU A 722 -17.24 -21.99 -18.66
C LEU A 722 -16.90 -23.49 -18.62
N LYS A 723 -17.70 -24.31 -17.92
CA LYS A 723 -17.51 -25.79 -17.89
C LYS A 723 -17.63 -26.44 -19.28
N GLU A 724 -18.40 -25.84 -20.18
CA GLU A 724 -18.63 -26.35 -21.54
C GLU A 724 -17.66 -25.76 -22.57
N VAL A 725 -16.88 -24.71 -22.24
CA VAL A 725 -15.96 -24.09 -23.19
C VAL A 725 -14.77 -25.02 -23.48
N PRO A 726 -14.60 -25.51 -24.73
CA PRO A 726 -13.61 -26.53 -25.04
C PRO A 726 -12.17 -26.00 -24.98
N ARG A 727 -11.96 -24.71 -25.29
CA ARG A 727 -10.65 -24.09 -25.45
C ARG A 727 -9.97 -23.61 -24.15
N LEU A 728 -10.64 -23.71 -22.99
CA LEU A 728 -10.00 -23.35 -21.71
C LEU A 728 -8.78 -24.23 -21.45
N HIS A 729 -7.75 -23.65 -20.83
CA HIS A 729 -6.55 -24.36 -20.41
C HIS A 729 -6.94 -25.57 -19.51
N PRO A 730 -6.28 -26.73 -19.67
CA PRO A 730 -6.58 -27.91 -18.86
C PRO A 730 -6.54 -27.64 -17.34
N TRP A 731 -5.57 -26.82 -16.89
CA TRP A 731 -5.46 -26.42 -15.48
C TRP A 731 -6.63 -25.55 -15.02
N THR A 732 -7.13 -24.63 -15.86
CA THR A 732 -8.32 -23.82 -15.55
C THR A 732 -9.53 -24.73 -15.35
N LYS A 733 -9.76 -25.68 -16.26
CA LYS A 733 -10.85 -26.67 -16.12
C LYS A 733 -10.70 -27.53 -14.86
N GLN A 734 -9.47 -27.80 -14.45
CA GLN A 734 -9.20 -28.55 -13.23
C GLN A 734 -9.50 -27.74 -11.97
N ALA A 735 -9.01 -26.50 -11.91
CA ALA A 735 -9.24 -25.60 -10.79
C ALA A 735 -10.75 -25.36 -10.57
N MET A 736 -11.52 -25.22 -11.66
CA MET A 736 -12.99 -25.10 -11.61
C MET A 736 -13.73 -26.33 -11.03
N LYS A 737 -13.07 -27.49 -10.89
CA LYS A 737 -13.65 -28.68 -10.25
C LYS A 737 -13.43 -28.70 -8.74
N ILE A 738 -12.56 -27.85 -8.21
CA ILE A 738 -12.30 -27.74 -6.78
C ILE A 738 -13.56 -27.20 -6.11
N GLN A 739 -14.10 -27.91 -5.13
CA GLN A 739 -15.25 -27.41 -4.36
C GLN A 739 -14.73 -26.64 -3.15
N HIS A 740 -15.25 -25.43 -2.94
CA HIS A 740 -14.78 -24.56 -1.88
C HIS A 740 -15.88 -23.58 -1.42
N PRO A 741 -15.75 -23.03 -0.20
CA PRO A 741 -16.59 -21.92 0.24
C PRO A 741 -16.38 -20.63 -0.59
N PRO A 742 -17.34 -19.69 -0.62
CA PRO A 742 -17.30 -18.52 -1.51
C PRO A 742 -16.11 -17.57 -1.34
N ARG A 743 -15.44 -17.57 -0.19
CA ARG A 743 -14.28 -16.71 0.13
C ARG A 743 -12.93 -17.41 0.02
N VAL A 744 -12.89 -18.53 -0.70
CA VAL A 744 -11.63 -19.16 -1.10
C VAL A 744 -11.36 -18.78 -2.56
N PHE A 745 -10.17 -18.25 -2.82
CA PHE A 745 -9.77 -17.77 -4.13
C PHE A 745 -8.55 -18.55 -4.63
N PHE A 746 -8.57 -18.92 -5.91
CA PHE A 746 -7.48 -19.63 -6.56
C PHE A 746 -6.85 -18.78 -7.66
N SER A 747 -5.54 -18.91 -7.82
CA SER A 747 -4.79 -18.39 -8.97
C SER A 747 -3.79 -19.45 -9.42
N ILE A 748 -3.79 -19.76 -10.71
CA ILE A 748 -2.92 -20.79 -11.30
C ILE A 748 -1.67 -20.08 -11.82
N LEU A 749 -0.50 -20.56 -11.44
CA LEU A 749 0.78 -20.06 -11.88
C LEU A 749 1.23 -20.75 -13.18
N GLU A 750 2.13 -20.15 -13.95
CA GLU A 750 2.58 -20.68 -15.27
C GLU A 750 3.28 -22.05 -15.22
N ASP A 751 3.76 -22.47 -14.04
CA ASP A 751 4.30 -23.81 -13.79
C ASP A 751 3.24 -24.86 -13.38
N GLY A 752 1.98 -24.44 -13.23
CA GLY A 752 0.85 -25.29 -12.85
C GLY A 752 0.58 -25.37 -11.35
N GLN A 753 1.39 -24.73 -10.51
CA GLN A 753 1.07 -24.57 -9.09
C GLN A 753 -0.18 -23.71 -8.92
N VAL A 754 -0.96 -24.00 -7.88
CA VAL A 754 -2.16 -23.23 -7.54
C VAL A 754 -1.99 -22.58 -6.19
N LEU A 755 -2.05 -21.26 -6.16
CA LEU A 755 -2.19 -20.52 -4.92
C LEU A 755 -3.66 -20.52 -4.50
N ALA A 756 -3.93 -20.92 -3.27
CA ALA A 756 -5.25 -20.90 -2.67
C ALA A 756 -5.25 -19.95 -1.45
N LEU A 757 -6.10 -18.92 -1.49
CA LEU A 757 -6.30 -17.95 -0.41
C LEU A 757 -7.63 -18.23 0.28
N ASN A 758 -7.62 -18.56 1.56
CA ASN A 758 -8.82 -18.45 2.40
C ASN A 758 -8.92 -17.04 2.96
N TYR A 759 -9.89 -16.26 2.49
CA TYR A 759 -10.15 -14.90 2.94
C TYR A 759 -11.38 -14.78 3.86
N SER A 760 -11.64 -15.82 4.66
CA SER A 760 -12.65 -15.82 5.71
C SER A 760 -12.02 -15.90 7.11
N ASP A 761 -12.84 -15.55 8.10
CA ASP A 761 -12.58 -15.71 9.53
C ASP A 761 -12.79 -17.15 10.04
N GLU A 762 -13.23 -18.06 9.16
CA GLU A 762 -13.42 -19.47 9.45
C GLU A 762 -12.39 -20.33 8.71
N SER A 763 -12.16 -21.55 9.22
CA SER A 763 -11.37 -22.53 8.47
C SER A 763 -12.17 -23.03 7.28
N ALA A 764 -11.57 -23.01 6.09
CA ALA A 764 -12.20 -23.48 4.87
C ALA A 764 -11.76 -24.90 4.53
N ARG A 765 -12.71 -25.82 4.35
CA ARG A 765 -12.45 -27.14 3.77
C ARG A 765 -12.64 -27.06 2.26
N ILE A 766 -11.61 -27.43 1.49
CA ILE A 766 -11.67 -27.52 0.03
C ILE A 766 -11.60 -28.99 -0.40
N LEU A 767 -12.37 -29.37 -1.43
CA LEU A 767 -12.37 -30.72 -2.01
C LEU A 767 -11.67 -30.66 -3.37
N LEU A 768 -10.51 -31.32 -3.48
CA LEU A 768 -9.71 -31.37 -4.71
C LEU A 768 -10.21 -32.48 -5.66
N LYS A 769 -10.60 -33.62 -5.09
CA LYS A 769 -11.21 -34.80 -5.73
C LYS A 769 -12.14 -35.48 -4.72
N GLU A 770 -12.96 -36.45 -5.15
CA GLU A 770 -13.96 -37.12 -4.29
C GLU A 770 -13.42 -37.62 -2.94
N GLU A 771 -12.15 -38.06 -2.87
CA GLU A 771 -11.51 -38.57 -1.65
C GLU A 771 -10.40 -37.66 -1.10
N SER A 772 -10.10 -36.52 -1.74
CA SER A 772 -8.99 -35.64 -1.36
C SER A 772 -9.51 -34.26 -0.94
N SER A 773 -9.22 -33.87 0.31
CA SER A 773 -9.61 -32.58 0.85
C SER A 773 -8.49 -31.92 1.65
N GLU A 774 -8.47 -30.60 1.64
CA GLU A 774 -7.52 -29.78 2.38
C GLU A 774 -8.25 -28.79 3.28
N VAL A 775 -7.63 -28.42 4.39
CA VAL A 775 -8.17 -27.40 5.32
C VAL A 775 -7.24 -26.19 5.33
N LEU A 776 -7.79 -25.03 5.01
CA LEU A 776 -7.11 -23.75 5.05
C LEU A 776 -7.57 -22.99 6.31
N PRO A 777 -6.65 -22.62 7.22
CA PRO A 777 -6.97 -21.75 8.35
C PRO A 777 -7.57 -20.41 7.90
N PRO A 778 -8.23 -19.65 8.80
CA PRO A 778 -8.66 -18.28 8.53
C PRO A 778 -7.51 -17.42 8.01
N PHE A 779 -7.78 -16.56 7.03
CA PHE A 779 -6.80 -15.63 6.45
C PHE A 779 -5.44 -16.28 6.14
N SER A 780 -5.45 -17.32 5.31
CA SER A 780 -4.25 -18.11 5.01
C SER A 780 -4.06 -18.37 3.52
N ILE A 781 -2.81 -18.57 3.12
CA ILE A 781 -2.44 -19.02 1.78
C ILE A 781 -1.89 -20.44 1.87
N LYS A 782 -2.29 -21.27 0.91
CA LYS A 782 -1.70 -22.59 0.69
C LYS A 782 -1.31 -22.74 -0.79
N VAL A 783 -0.15 -23.32 -1.04
CA VAL A 783 0.25 -23.78 -2.37
C VAL A 783 -0.29 -25.19 -2.55
N LEU A 784 -1.00 -25.41 -3.64
CA LEU A 784 -1.57 -26.68 -4.05
C LEU A 784 -0.89 -27.12 -5.34
N GLU A 785 -0.57 -28.39 -5.42
CA GLU A 785 -0.23 -29.00 -6.69
C GLU A 785 -1.52 -29.46 -7.35
N LEU A 786 -1.82 -28.99 -8.55
CA LEU A 786 -2.84 -29.64 -9.35
C LEU A 786 -2.29 -31.01 -9.71
N PRO A 787 -2.90 -32.13 -9.27
CA PRO A 787 -2.50 -33.42 -9.75
C PRO A 787 -2.76 -33.40 -11.26
N LEU A 788 -1.71 -33.24 -12.07
CA LEU A 788 -1.80 -33.45 -13.51
C LEU A 788 -2.63 -34.71 -13.69
N PHE A 789 -3.70 -34.64 -14.47
CA PHE A 789 -4.44 -35.82 -14.86
C PHE A 789 -3.48 -36.70 -15.67
N THR A 790 -2.66 -37.49 -14.98
CA THR A 790 -2.26 -38.79 -15.49
C THR A 790 -3.51 -39.64 -15.31
N ASP A 791 -4.26 -39.77 -16.39
CA ASP A 791 -5.22 -40.87 -16.54
C ASP A 791 -4.51 -42.21 -16.29
#